data_AF-A0AAP2RCY2-F1
#
_entry.id   AF-A0AAP2RCY2-F1
#
_cell.length_a   1.000
_cell.length_b   1.000
_cell.length_c   1.000
_cell.angle_alpha   90.00
_cell.angle_beta   90.00
_cell.angle_gamma   90.00
#
_symmetry.space_group_name_H-M   'P 1'
#
loop_
_entity.id
_entity.type
_entity.pdbx_description
1 polymer ?
#
loop_
_entity_poly.entity_id
_entity_poly.type
_entity_poly.pdbx_seq_one_letter_code
_entity_poly.pdbx_strand_id
1 'polypeptide(L)'
;MTDGYHTLEYWSIDLAGHEETHHSVNVRSDRTDPSTSISPPTAYGWYKGEIILNATDNLSGVYNISYRIDSGITRTISGSSGPVNYPKDGTYTLEYWSTDMAGNEESRKSATIKVDNTAPVTDVYKPIGYNGWFVDQIYIYADDNSGCGVANISYRIDNGPVVVVNGSTAILNVPDGIYSLEYWGTDKVGNVEYSHGETIKKDTQDPVTSLDPPTGNDSWYIIQPRLKASDNLSGIYRLYYMIDSGSWNWTGPTIRIDVPDGSHTLKYYSVDIAGNREGTHTAAFKQDLNEPRTTALFSGTTGNNGWYTSDVSATLTADDGGGSWVTNISYYLDSAPAQTVNGNRVTVDIKGTGIHTLGYWSNDIAGNTEYKNISTIKIDNIAPTTSVSASDGNNGWYTGPVILTASDNVSGIANISYRIDSGPVMNVSASSATVNVPDGSHTLYYWSTDMAGNVESEKSVAIKADLSAPVTSVSAPDGNNGWYTGPLTLSANDTVSGVLNLTYRLDSGSPIEITGSSVILNLQDGAHTLEYWSADKAGNVEVHQNKVVNVDKRAPVTSVSAPDGDNGWYIGPLTLTASDHPGMDGILYSDVASIFYQVDSGAVQRYNGSSLTISIPDGTHTLSYWSVDNSGNVESTINTTVKVDTVLPSVFWAANSTPNAYGWYNHDVLIEFTPVVGISGVQSIIPGSELVLTSSSNPITCTVTDGAGRTANVTTDAIYIDKVIPTITAFTTPADPNTNGWFNTSVTVNFTATNGPSGIDTMIGNTTLTGEGADQKVTGTVTSRSGNTNSTTASINIDMTEPVISCSLEGHLSDKGWFDSDVQVTLTSTDILSGVNKTEYSMDGINWNNYTGPFKIALGKQMYVYYRSADNAGNTATGEQFIFFPPVSISMSLVQGTTGPTATPTPEPSVTVSPVPTATPSPVSSVTATPSPEPTATEQAGPVDLTMLSLLIALAVAGLGAVYFLFMRK
;
A
#
# COMPACT_ATOMS: atom_id res chain seq x y z
N MET A 1 -36.99 -145.16 -121.61
CA MET A 1 -36.58 -145.90 -120.39
C MET A 1 -37.28 -145.25 -119.21
N THR A 2 -37.58 -146.01 -118.16
CA THR A 2 -37.89 -145.44 -116.84
C THR A 2 -36.60 -144.94 -116.20
N ASP A 3 -36.66 -144.52 -114.94
CA ASP A 3 -35.44 -144.24 -114.17
C ASP A 3 -34.84 -145.50 -113.55
N GLY A 4 -33.54 -145.43 -113.29
CA GLY A 4 -32.70 -146.56 -112.94
C GLY A 4 -31.73 -146.93 -114.07
N TYR A 5 -31.37 -148.21 -114.11
CA TYR A 5 -30.28 -148.76 -114.91
C TYR A 5 -30.89 -149.70 -115.96
N HIS A 6 -30.60 -149.44 -117.23
CA HIS A 6 -31.27 -150.09 -118.36
C HIS A 6 -30.29 -150.66 -119.37
N THR A 7 -30.72 -151.73 -120.06
CA THR A 7 -30.05 -152.34 -121.20
C THR A 7 -30.99 -152.25 -122.41
N LEU A 8 -30.49 -151.79 -123.55
CA LEU A 8 -31.22 -151.74 -124.82
C LEU A 8 -30.69 -152.80 -125.77
N GLU A 9 -31.55 -153.62 -126.36
CA GLU A 9 -31.18 -154.65 -127.34
C GLU A 9 -31.81 -154.37 -128.72
N TYR A 10 -31.14 -154.72 -129.82
CA TYR A 10 -31.60 -154.48 -131.19
C TYR A 10 -31.04 -155.47 -132.23
N TRP A 11 -31.78 -155.66 -133.33
CA TRP A 11 -31.45 -156.47 -134.51
C TRP A 11 -32.37 -156.08 -135.70
N SER A 12 -32.10 -156.63 -136.89
CA SER A 12 -32.89 -156.45 -138.11
C SER A 12 -33.27 -157.77 -138.80
N ILE A 13 -34.18 -157.69 -139.78
CA ILE A 13 -34.78 -158.83 -140.49
C ILE A 13 -34.79 -158.52 -142.00
N ASP A 14 -34.46 -159.51 -142.84
CA ASP A 14 -34.46 -159.37 -144.30
C ASP A 14 -35.85 -159.54 -144.95
N LEU A 15 -35.96 -159.20 -146.24
CA LEU A 15 -37.20 -159.33 -147.03
C LEU A 15 -37.61 -160.77 -147.37
N ALA A 16 -36.80 -161.78 -147.01
CA ALA A 16 -37.13 -163.19 -147.12
C ALA A 16 -37.57 -163.81 -145.78
N GLY A 17 -37.38 -163.10 -144.66
CA GLY A 17 -37.77 -163.51 -143.31
C GLY A 17 -36.63 -164.04 -142.43
N HIS A 18 -35.36 -163.77 -142.74
CA HIS A 18 -34.22 -164.12 -141.90
C HIS A 18 -33.85 -162.98 -140.94
N GLU A 19 -33.67 -163.28 -139.65
CA GLU A 19 -33.25 -162.31 -138.63
C GLU A 19 -31.73 -162.37 -138.38
N GLU A 20 -31.10 -161.25 -138.03
CA GLU A 20 -29.70 -161.21 -137.59
C GLU A 20 -29.54 -161.45 -136.08
N THR A 21 -28.29 -161.57 -135.59
CA THR A 21 -28.00 -161.77 -134.16
C THR A 21 -28.09 -160.45 -133.38
N HIS A 22 -28.70 -160.49 -132.19
CA HIS A 22 -29.00 -159.27 -131.42
C HIS A 22 -27.76 -158.67 -130.74
N HIS A 23 -27.74 -157.33 -130.60
CA HIS A 23 -26.71 -156.55 -129.92
C HIS A 23 -27.30 -155.69 -128.79
N SER A 24 -26.54 -155.38 -127.74
CA SER A 24 -27.05 -154.54 -126.63
C SER A 24 -26.04 -153.64 -125.90
N VAL A 25 -26.57 -152.62 -125.20
CA VAL A 25 -25.80 -151.55 -124.50
C VAL A 25 -26.49 -151.06 -123.22
N ASN A 26 -25.70 -150.67 -122.21
CA ASN A 26 -26.19 -150.18 -120.92
C ASN A 26 -26.25 -148.64 -120.82
N VAL A 27 -27.31 -148.13 -120.19
CA VAL A 27 -27.59 -146.70 -119.99
C VAL A 27 -28.14 -146.48 -118.57
N ARG A 28 -27.77 -145.36 -117.92
CA ARG A 28 -28.42 -144.88 -116.69
C ARG A 28 -29.41 -143.76 -117.04
N SER A 29 -30.61 -143.79 -116.47
CA SER A 29 -31.58 -142.70 -116.52
C SER A 29 -31.87 -142.27 -115.10
N ASP A 30 -31.66 -141.00 -114.82
CA ASP A 30 -32.13 -140.34 -113.61
C ASP A 30 -32.80 -139.03 -114.05
N ARG A 31 -34.08 -138.90 -113.74
CA ARG A 31 -34.97 -137.80 -114.14
C ARG A 31 -35.81 -137.34 -112.95
N THR A 32 -35.36 -137.67 -111.73
CA THR A 32 -36.01 -137.30 -110.49
C THR A 32 -35.35 -136.02 -109.99
N ASP A 33 -36.16 -134.99 -109.75
CA ASP A 33 -35.65 -133.70 -109.25
C ASP A 33 -35.24 -133.77 -107.77
N PRO A 34 -34.25 -132.98 -107.32
CA PRO A 34 -33.92 -132.80 -105.91
C PRO A 34 -35.04 -132.03 -105.17
N SER A 35 -34.89 -131.79 -103.86
CA SER A 35 -35.87 -131.02 -103.08
C SER A 35 -35.27 -130.18 -101.95
N THR A 36 -35.49 -128.85 -102.00
CA THR A 36 -35.09 -127.88 -100.96
C THR A 36 -36.22 -127.54 -99.98
N SER A 37 -35.85 -127.17 -98.75
CA SER A 37 -36.69 -126.72 -97.63
C SER A 37 -36.07 -125.50 -96.92
N ILE A 38 -36.87 -124.78 -96.12
CA ILE A 38 -36.47 -123.57 -95.37
C ILE A 38 -36.68 -123.76 -93.85
N SER A 39 -35.82 -123.19 -93.02
CA SER A 39 -35.97 -123.13 -91.56
C SER A 39 -37.25 -122.39 -91.13
N PRO A 40 -37.93 -122.76 -90.03
CA PRO A 40 -39.13 -122.07 -89.55
C PRO A 40 -38.84 -120.70 -88.91
N PRO A 41 -39.83 -119.76 -88.88
CA PRO A 41 -39.70 -118.46 -88.25
C PRO A 41 -39.70 -118.52 -86.70
N THR A 42 -39.16 -117.47 -86.08
CA THR A 42 -38.96 -117.35 -84.63
C THR A 42 -40.28 -117.13 -83.87
N ALA A 43 -41.08 -116.13 -84.28
CA ALA A 43 -42.35 -115.79 -83.64
C ALA A 43 -43.28 -115.04 -84.63
N TYR A 44 -44.59 -115.24 -84.55
CA TYR A 44 -45.61 -114.53 -85.36
C TYR A 44 -45.39 -114.52 -86.89
N GLY A 45 -44.62 -115.46 -87.44
CA GLY A 45 -44.24 -115.48 -88.86
C GLY A 45 -43.06 -114.59 -89.23
N TRP A 46 -42.37 -114.02 -88.23
CA TRP A 46 -41.14 -113.23 -88.36
C TRP A 46 -39.93 -114.04 -87.89
N TYR A 47 -38.79 -113.78 -88.54
CA TYR A 47 -37.47 -114.29 -88.19
C TYR A 47 -36.67 -113.21 -87.48
N LYS A 48 -35.92 -113.63 -86.47
CA LYS A 48 -34.88 -112.87 -85.80
C LYS A 48 -33.58 -113.65 -85.91
N GLY A 49 -32.55 -113.05 -86.50
CA GLY A 49 -31.33 -113.74 -86.91
C GLY A 49 -31.43 -114.51 -88.24
N GLU A 50 -30.56 -115.51 -88.42
CA GLU A 50 -30.34 -116.18 -89.71
C GLU A 50 -31.51 -117.05 -90.19
N ILE A 51 -31.60 -117.21 -91.52
CA ILE A 51 -32.56 -118.07 -92.23
C ILE A 51 -31.78 -119.10 -93.03
N ILE A 52 -32.11 -120.38 -92.91
CA ILE A 52 -31.33 -121.50 -93.50
C ILE A 52 -32.16 -122.25 -94.55
N LEU A 53 -31.53 -122.58 -95.69
CA LEU A 53 -32.06 -123.51 -96.69
C LEU A 53 -31.36 -124.87 -96.59
N ASN A 54 -32.09 -125.97 -96.83
CA ASN A 54 -31.59 -127.35 -96.75
C ASN A 54 -32.20 -128.22 -97.87
N ALA A 55 -31.38 -128.99 -98.59
CA ALA A 55 -31.83 -129.76 -99.76
C ALA A 55 -31.34 -131.22 -99.77
N THR A 56 -32.12 -132.08 -100.43
CA THR A 56 -31.86 -133.54 -100.53
C THR A 56 -32.17 -134.06 -101.93
N ASP A 57 -31.40 -135.07 -102.37
CA ASP A 57 -31.71 -135.92 -103.52
C ASP A 57 -31.52 -137.40 -103.13
N ASN A 58 -32.18 -138.31 -103.87
CA ASN A 58 -32.26 -139.74 -103.59
C ASN A 58 -31.40 -140.64 -104.49
N LEU A 59 -30.77 -140.14 -105.56
CA LEU A 59 -30.07 -141.02 -106.53
C LEU A 59 -28.70 -140.50 -107.01
N SER A 60 -28.58 -139.22 -107.38
CA SER A 60 -27.32 -138.62 -107.87
C SER A 60 -26.66 -137.68 -106.84
N GLY A 61 -27.44 -137.11 -105.92
CA GLY A 61 -27.01 -136.19 -104.87
C GLY A 61 -27.13 -134.72 -105.26
N VAL A 62 -27.31 -133.83 -104.27
CA VAL A 62 -27.43 -132.37 -104.52
C VAL A 62 -26.06 -131.76 -104.87
N TYR A 63 -26.01 -131.01 -105.97
CA TYR A 63 -24.84 -130.25 -106.40
C TYR A 63 -24.81 -128.84 -105.77
N ASN A 64 -25.92 -128.10 -105.84
CA ASN A 64 -26.06 -126.78 -105.21
C ASN A 64 -27.52 -126.44 -104.87
N ILE A 65 -27.72 -125.53 -103.92
CA ILE A 65 -28.97 -124.79 -103.73
C ILE A 65 -28.81 -123.40 -104.35
N SER A 66 -29.73 -123.01 -105.23
CA SER A 66 -29.83 -121.67 -105.79
C SER A 66 -31.00 -120.91 -105.14
N TYR A 67 -30.78 -119.66 -104.75
CA TYR A 67 -31.84 -118.78 -104.23
C TYR A 67 -31.73 -117.35 -104.74
N ARG A 68 -32.84 -116.60 -104.72
CA ARG A 68 -32.86 -115.15 -104.93
C ARG A 68 -33.94 -114.49 -104.09
N ILE A 69 -33.68 -113.24 -103.70
CA ILE A 69 -34.59 -112.40 -102.93
C ILE A 69 -35.23 -111.40 -103.89
N ASP A 70 -36.56 -111.28 -103.84
CA ASP A 70 -37.42 -110.40 -104.65
C ASP A 70 -37.09 -110.42 -106.15
N SER A 71 -36.96 -111.63 -106.70
CA SER A 71 -36.58 -111.91 -108.09
C SER A 71 -35.20 -111.39 -108.54
N GLY A 72 -34.37 -110.88 -107.60
CA GLY A 72 -33.04 -110.35 -107.86
C GLY A 72 -31.97 -111.38 -108.24
N ILE A 73 -30.71 -111.02 -108.04
CA ILE A 73 -29.55 -111.86 -108.44
C ILE A 73 -29.59 -113.22 -107.74
N THR A 74 -29.54 -114.30 -108.52
CA THR A 74 -29.39 -115.67 -108.02
C THR A 74 -28.05 -115.87 -107.32
N ARG A 75 -28.10 -116.43 -106.13
CA ARG A 75 -26.98 -116.80 -105.28
C ARG A 75 -26.97 -118.31 -105.09
N THR A 76 -25.81 -118.93 -105.26
CA THR A 76 -25.61 -120.37 -105.12
C THR A 76 -24.94 -120.69 -103.79
N ILE A 77 -25.54 -121.60 -103.02
CA ILE A 77 -24.93 -122.31 -101.89
C ILE A 77 -24.43 -123.65 -102.43
N SER A 78 -23.13 -123.91 -102.37
CA SER A 78 -22.57 -125.19 -102.82
C SER A 78 -22.91 -126.31 -101.82
N GLY A 79 -23.36 -127.47 -102.31
CA GLY A 79 -23.83 -128.56 -101.46
C GLY A 79 -25.27 -128.38 -100.99
N SER A 80 -25.60 -128.96 -99.82
CA SER A 80 -26.98 -129.26 -99.40
C SER A 80 -27.54 -128.41 -98.25
N SER A 81 -26.82 -127.41 -97.72
CA SER A 81 -27.34 -126.52 -96.67
C SER A 81 -26.58 -125.20 -96.59
N GLY A 82 -27.26 -124.10 -96.23
CA GLY A 82 -26.61 -122.83 -95.90
C GLY A 82 -27.55 -121.62 -95.69
N PRO A 83 -27.01 -120.46 -95.25
CA PRO A 83 -27.79 -119.28 -94.89
C PRO A 83 -28.20 -118.38 -96.06
N VAL A 84 -29.32 -117.70 -95.87
CA VAL A 84 -29.92 -116.71 -96.78
C VAL A 84 -29.50 -115.30 -96.37
N ASN A 85 -28.68 -114.64 -97.18
CA ASN A 85 -28.19 -113.29 -96.92
C ASN A 85 -29.16 -112.21 -97.44
N TYR A 86 -30.01 -111.68 -96.56
CA TYR A 86 -30.91 -110.54 -96.79
C TYR A 86 -30.27 -109.19 -96.38
N PRO A 87 -30.75 -108.04 -96.88
CA PRO A 87 -30.01 -106.77 -96.74
C PRO A 87 -30.30 -105.95 -95.46
N LYS A 88 -31.48 -106.09 -94.85
CA LYS A 88 -31.90 -105.43 -93.59
C LYS A 88 -33.23 -106.04 -93.10
N ASP A 89 -33.83 -105.48 -92.06
CA ASP A 89 -35.19 -105.83 -91.62
C ASP A 89 -36.26 -105.45 -92.67
N GLY A 90 -37.35 -106.22 -92.73
CA GLY A 90 -38.42 -106.07 -93.72
C GLY A 90 -39.06 -107.39 -94.16
N THR A 91 -40.05 -107.29 -95.05
CA THR A 91 -40.70 -108.46 -95.71
C THR A 91 -40.10 -108.66 -97.11
N TYR A 92 -39.71 -109.89 -97.43
CA TYR A 92 -39.07 -110.26 -98.70
C TYR A 92 -39.68 -111.56 -99.28
N THR A 93 -39.55 -111.74 -100.60
CA THR A 93 -39.90 -112.97 -101.31
C THR A 93 -38.66 -113.76 -101.63
N LEU A 94 -38.46 -114.91 -100.98
CA LEU A 94 -37.35 -115.82 -101.24
C LEU A 94 -37.79 -116.91 -102.24
N GLU A 95 -37.31 -116.84 -103.47
CA GLU A 95 -37.38 -117.96 -104.42
C GLU A 95 -36.14 -118.85 -104.24
N TYR A 96 -36.32 -120.17 -104.15
CA TYR A 96 -35.25 -121.13 -103.92
C TYR A 96 -35.53 -122.48 -104.61
N TRP A 97 -34.44 -123.13 -105.03
CA TRP A 97 -34.44 -124.43 -105.70
C TRP A 97 -33.03 -125.06 -105.61
N SER A 98 -32.84 -126.26 -106.12
CA SER A 98 -31.56 -126.98 -106.16
C SER A 98 -31.40 -127.75 -107.46
N THR A 99 -30.16 -128.10 -107.77
CA THR A 99 -29.78 -128.97 -108.90
C THR A 99 -29.05 -130.18 -108.36
N ASP A 100 -29.30 -131.36 -108.92
CA ASP A 100 -28.61 -132.60 -108.57
C ASP A 100 -27.27 -132.76 -109.36
N MET A 101 -26.62 -133.92 -109.26
CA MET A 101 -25.38 -134.23 -109.99
C MET A 101 -25.62 -134.87 -111.38
N ALA A 102 -26.85 -135.27 -111.71
CA ALA A 102 -27.24 -135.73 -113.04
C ALA A 102 -27.61 -134.58 -113.99
N GLY A 103 -27.99 -133.41 -113.44
CA GLY A 103 -28.43 -132.21 -114.17
C GLY A 103 -29.93 -131.91 -114.03
N ASN A 104 -30.66 -132.59 -113.15
CA ASN A 104 -32.07 -132.34 -112.84
C ASN A 104 -32.18 -131.09 -111.94
N GLU A 105 -33.07 -130.15 -112.26
CA GLU A 105 -33.32 -128.91 -111.50
C GLU A 105 -34.76 -128.94 -110.95
N GLU A 106 -34.92 -128.81 -109.63
CA GLU A 106 -36.26 -128.84 -109.04
C GLU A 106 -37.12 -127.64 -109.42
N SER A 107 -38.43 -127.87 -109.48
CA SER A 107 -39.42 -126.81 -109.64
C SER A 107 -39.31 -125.76 -108.52
N ARG A 108 -39.06 -124.51 -108.91
CA ARG A 108 -38.81 -123.36 -108.04
C ARG A 108 -39.87 -123.20 -106.97
N LYS A 109 -39.45 -123.22 -105.70
CA LYS A 109 -40.28 -122.87 -104.55
C LYS A 109 -40.11 -121.39 -104.21
N SER A 110 -41.14 -120.80 -103.62
CA SER A 110 -41.14 -119.40 -103.19
C SER A 110 -41.81 -119.27 -101.82
N ALA A 111 -41.19 -118.52 -100.92
CA ALA A 111 -41.70 -118.26 -99.58
C ALA A 111 -41.56 -116.77 -99.22
N THR A 112 -42.57 -116.20 -98.59
CA THR A 112 -42.45 -114.87 -97.98
C THR A 112 -41.76 -115.00 -96.63
N ILE A 113 -40.60 -114.36 -96.48
CA ILE A 113 -39.89 -114.24 -95.21
C ILE A 113 -40.10 -112.82 -94.67
N LYS A 114 -40.23 -112.69 -93.35
CA LYS A 114 -40.27 -111.39 -92.66
C LYS A 114 -39.18 -111.37 -91.63
N VAL A 115 -38.35 -110.33 -91.62
CA VAL A 115 -37.18 -110.23 -90.74
C VAL A 115 -37.31 -108.99 -89.88
N ASP A 116 -37.08 -109.14 -88.59
CA ASP A 116 -37.03 -108.06 -87.62
C ASP A 116 -35.93 -108.34 -86.56
N ASN A 117 -35.01 -107.40 -86.42
CA ASN A 117 -33.93 -107.41 -85.44
C ASN A 117 -33.81 -106.04 -84.72
N THR A 118 -34.75 -105.12 -84.98
CA THR A 118 -34.72 -103.74 -84.47
C THR A 118 -35.62 -103.64 -83.24
N ALA A 119 -35.23 -102.87 -82.22
CA ALA A 119 -36.06 -102.63 -81.04
C ALA A 119 -37.06 -101.49 -81.29
N PRO A 120 -38.25 -101.50 -80.67
CA PRO A 120 -39.18 -100.37 -80.74
C PRO A 120 -38.61 -99.17 -79.98
N VAL A 121 -39.13 -97.98 -80.28
CA VAL A 121 -38.71 -96.71 -79.65
C VAL A 121 -39.81 -96.20 -78.71
N THR A 122 -39.46 -95.80 -77.50
CA THR A 122 -40.38 -95.16 -76.53
C THR A 122 -40.21 -93.64 -76.42
N ASP A 123 -41.30 -92.96 -76.08
CA ASP A 123 -41.32 -91.53 -75.71
C ASP A 123 -42.45 -91.29 -74.67
N VAL A 124 -42.36 -90.20 -73.91
CA VAL A 124 -43.31 -89.85 -72.83
C VAL A 124 -43.95 -88.49 -73.10
N TYR A 125 -45.23 -88.54 -73.48
CA TYR A 125 -46.09 -87.38 -73.64
C TYR A 125 -46.54 -86.83 -72.28
N LYS A 126 -46.46 -85.51 -72.17
CA LYS A 126 -46.57 -84.75 -70.93
C LYS A 126 -47.59 -83.62 -71.12
N PRO A 127 -48.75 -83.64 -70.44
CA PRO A 127 -49.70 -82.52 -70.50
C PRO A 127 -49.08 -81.28 -69.87
N ILE A 128 -49.21 -80.14 -70.54
CA ILE A 128 -48.42 -78.94 -70.22
C ILE A 128 -48.96 -78.24 -68.95
N GLY A 129 -48.27 -78.45 -67.83
CA GLY A 129 -48.18 -77.46 -66.76
C GLY A 129 -46.97 -76.54 -66.95
N TYR A 130 -46.82 -75.55 -66.07
CA TYR A 130 -45.70 -74.61 -66.08
C TYR A 130 -44.45 -75.20 -65.39
N ASN A 131 -43.27 -74.67 -65.73
CA ASN A 131 -42.00 -74.93 -65.05
C ASN A 131 -41.58 -76.43 -64.91
N GLY A 132 -42.09 -77.29 -65.78
CA GLY A 132 -41.81 -78.74 -65.76
C GLY A 132 -42.65 -79.52 -64.74
N TRP A 133 -43.79 -78.96 -64.31
CA TRP A 133 -44.85 -79.69 -63.63
C TRP A 133 -45.93 -80.14 -64.62
N PHE A 134 -46.70 -81.16 -64.24
CA PHE A 134 -47.84 -81.68 -64.98
C PHE A 134 -49.10 -81.59 -64.12
N VAL A 135 -50.19 -81.12 -64.72
CA VAL A 135 -51.49 -80.91 -64.05
C VAL A 135 -52.55 -81.97 -64.44
N ASP A 136 -52.13 -83.03 -65.15
CA ASP A 136 -53.00 -84.12 -65.65
C ASP A 136 -52.19 -85.42 -65.87
N GLN A 137 -52.81 -86.46 -66.44
CA GLN A 137 -52.24 -87.80 -66.69
C GLN A 137 -51.07 -87.81 -67.68
N ILE A 138 -50.06 -88.63 -67.40
CA ILE A 138 -48.85 -88.77 -68.21
C ILE A 138 -48.92 -90.08 -68.99
N TYR A 139 -48.47 -90.06 -70.24
CA TYR A 139 -48.61 -91.19 -71.17
C TYR A 139 -47.26 -91.59 -71.74
N ILE A 140 -46.92 -92.88 -71.66
CA ILE A 140 -45.76 -93.47 -72.34
C ILE A 140 -46.27 -94.11 -73.64
N TYR A 141 -45.65 -93.77 -74.76
CA TYR A 141 -45.93 -94.36 -76.06
C TYR A 141 -44.74 -95.19 -76.53
N ALA A 142 -45.00 -96.20 -77.36
CA ALA A 142 -43.97 -96.94 -78.07
C ALA A 142 -44.39 -97.12 -79.53
N ASP A 143 -43.44 -96.93 -80.44
CA ASP A 143 -43.63 -97.14 -81.88
C ASP A 143 -42.57 -98.09 -82.43
N ASP A 144 -42.96 -98.85 -83.46
CA ASP A 144 -42.13 -99.86 -84.09
C ASP A 144 -42.27 -99.71 -85.60
N ASN A 145 -41.44 -98.83 -86.16
CA ASN A 145 -41.62 -98.24 -87.49
C ASN A 145 -41.31 -99.23 -88.63
N SER A 146 -42.24 -100.16 -88.85
CA SER A 146 -42.25 -101.27 -89.83
C SER A 146 -41.70 -102.63 -89.34
N GLY A 147 -41.45 -102.80 -88.04
CA GLY A 147 -41.15 -104.11 -87.45
C GLY A 147 -42.38 -105.01 -87.27
N CYS A 148 -42.26 -106.00 -86.39
CA CYS A 148 -43.34 -106.91 -86.02
C CYS A 148 -44.44 -106.27 -85.12
N GLY A 149 -44.19 -105.03 -84.67
CA GLY A 149 -44.98 -104.18 -83.80
C GLY A 149 -44.68 -104.43 -82.33
N VAL A 150 -44.79 -103.38 -81.51
CA VAL A 150 -44.68 -103.44 -80.03
C VAL A 150 -45.51 -104.58 -79.43
N ALA A 151 -44.93 -105.30 -78.46
CA ALA A 151 -45.63 -106.25 -77.60
C ALA A 151 -45.97 -105.64 -76.23
N ASN A 152 -45.03 -104.90 -75.62
CA ASN A 152 -45.24 -104.21 -74.35
C ASN A 152 -44.35 -102.97 -74.18
N ILE A 153 -44.79 -102.08 -73.30
CA ILE A 153 -43.97 -101.06 -72.63
C ILE A 153 -43.70 -101.53 -71.21
N SER A 154 -42.45 -101.45 -70.77
CA SER A 154 -42.04 -101.67 -69.39
C SER A 154 -41.62 -100.34 -68.76
N TYR A 155 -42.01 -100.11 -67.50
CA TYR A 155 -41.57 -98.91 -66.75
C TYR A 155 -41.44 -99.18 -65.24
N ARG A 156 -40.69 -98.33 -64.53
CA ARG A 156 -40.65 -98.29 -63.05
C ARG A 156 -40.59 -96.86 -62.54
N ILE A 157 -41.03 -96.67 -61.30
CA ILE A 157 -41.01 -95.40 -60.57
C ILE A 157 -40.07 -95.57 -59.38
N ASP A 158 -39.18 -94.61 -59.13
CA ASP A 158 -38.28 -94.53 -57.96
C ASP A 158 -37.49 -95.82 -57.66
N ASN A 159 -36.97 -96.45 -58.71
CA ASN A 159 -36.26 -97.75 -58.67
C ASN A 159 -37.11 -98.91 -58.10
N GLY A 160 -38.44 -98.74 -58.06
CA GLY A 160 -39.41 -99.75 -57.67
C GLY A 160 -39.57 -100.91 -58.67
N PRO A 161 -40.57 -101.79 -58.45
CA PRO A 161 -40.81 -102.93 -59.31
C PRO A 161 -41.17 -102.49 -60.74
N VAL A 162 -40.72 -103.28 -61.73
CA VAL A 162 -41.03 -103.05 -63.14
C VAL A 162 -42.48 -103.44 -63.41
N VAL A 163 -43.26 -102.48 -63.90
CA VAL A 163 -44.62 -102.65 -64.40
C VAL A 163 -44.53 -102.90 -65.91
N VAL A 164 -45.18 -103.96 -66.39
CA VAL A 164 -45.22 -104.33 -67.81
C VAL A 164 -46.64 -104.13 -68.33
N VAL A 165 -46.81 -103.31 -69.35
CA VAL A 165 -48.09 -102.97 -69.97
C VAL A 165 -48.08 -103.45 -71.42
N ASN A 166 -48.95 -104.42 -71.74
CA ASN A 166 -49.04 -104.97 -73.09
C ASN A 166 -49.66 -103.95 -74.06
N GLY A 167 -49.07 -103.82 -75.26
CA GLY A 167 -49.42 -102.83 -76.27
C GLY A 167 -48.42 -101.68 -76.38
N SER A 168 -48.79 -100.67 -77.17
CA SER A 168 -47.97 -99.50 -77.55
C SER A 168 -48.27 -98.22 -76.75
N THR A 169 -48.98 -98.32 -75.63
CA THR A 169 -49.30 -97.17 -74.76
C THR A 169 -49.47 -97.60 -73.31
N ALA A 170 -48.90 -96.84 -72.37
CA ALA A 170 -49.08 -96.99 -70.94
C ALA A 170 -49.48 -95.65 -70.29
N ILE A 171 -50.32 -95.70 -69.25
CA ILE A 171 -50.76 -94.51 -68.49
C ILE A 171 -50.09 -94.54 -67.12
N LEU A 172 -49.35 -93.48 -66.80
CA LEU A 172 -48.59 -93.36 -65.55
C LEU A 172 -49.48 -92.78 -64.44
N ASN A 173 -50.21 -93.68 -63.77
CA ASN A 173 -51.11 -93.33 -62.66
C ASN A 173 -50.34 -93.10 -61.34
N VAL A 174 -49.75 -91.91 -61.20
CA VAL A 174 -49.13 -91.45 -59.94
C VAL A 174 -49.99 -90.39 -59.21
N PRO A 175 -49.95 -90.35 -57.86
CA PRO A 175 -50.40 -89.20 -57.08
C PRO A 175 -49.63 -87.92 -57.44
N ASP A 176 -49.96 -86.84 -56.74
CA ASP A 176 -49.19 -85.60 -56.84
C ASP A 176 -47.89 -85.73 -56.03
N GLY A 177 -46.78 -85.29 -56.61
CA GLY A 177 -45.44 -85.46 -56.06
C GLY A 177 -44.33 -85.27 -57.09
N ILE A 178 -43.10 -85.58 -56.68
CA ILE A 178 -41.92 -85.59 -57.54
C ILE A 178 -41.36 -87.02 -57.55
N TYR A 179 -41.16 -87.56 -58.75
CA TYR A 179 -40.84 -88.97 -58.99
C TYR A 179 -39.71 -89.09 -60.01
N SER A 180 -38.93 -90.15 -59.94
CA SER A 180 -38.06 -90.61 -61.03
C SER A 180 -38.75 -91.72 -61.83
N LEU A 181 -38.75 -91.60 -63.15
CA LEU A 181 -39.38 -92.52 -64.10
C LEU A 181 -38.30 -93.17 -64.96
N GLU A 182 -38.36 -94.48 -65.14
CA GLU A 182 -37.54 -95.22 -66.10
C GLU A 182 -38.43 -96.12 -66.96
N TYR A 183 -38.21 -96.17 -68.28
CA TYR A 183 -39.09 -96.86 -69.24
C TYR A 183 -38.35 -97.38 -70.49
N TRP A 184 -38.90 -98.42 -71.13
CA TRP A 184 -38.40 -99.01 -72.38
C TRP A 184 -39.47 -99.86 -73.09
N GLY A 185 -39.35 -100.01 -74.41
CA GLY A 185 -40.22 -100.86 -75.24
C GLY A 185 -39.69 -102.29 -75.44
N THR A 186 -40.58 -103.19 -75.87
CA THR A 186 -40.24 -104.54 -76.37
C THR A 186 -41.22 -104.96 -77.46
N ASP A 187 -40.71 -105.51 -78.58
CA ASP A 187 -41.52 -105.96 -79.73
C ASP A 187 -42.04 -107.41 -79.58
N LYS A 188 -42.69 -107.93 -80.63
CA LYS A 188 -43.24 -109.30 -80.68
C LYS A 188 -42.23 -110.40 -81.06
N VAL A 189 -40.99 -110.09 -81.45
CA VAL A 189 -39.89 -111.07 -81.62
C VAL A 189 -38.87 -111.01 -80.47
N GLY A 190 -39.12 -110.17 -79.47
CA GLY A 190 -38.28 -109.98 -78.28
C GLY A 190 -37.05 -109.12 -78.51
N ASN A 191 -37.07 -108.16 -79.45
CA ASN A 191 -36.10 -107.05 -79.42
C ASN A 191 -36.52 -106.08 -78.32
N VAL A 192 -35.55 -105.63 -77.52
CA VAL A 192 -35.75 -104.83 -76.31
C VAL A 192 -34.96 -103.55 -76.44
N GLU A 193 -35.59 -102.42 -76.12
CA GLU A 193 -34.99 -101.11 -76.16
C GLU A 193 -34.04 -100.89 -74.95
N TYR A 194 -33.10 -99.94 -75.06
CA TYR A 194 -32.38 -99.43 -73.89
C TYR A 194 -33.31 -98.54 -73.04
N SER A 195 -33.14 -98.54 -71.71
CA SER A 195 -34.04 -97.76 -70.86
C SER A 195 -33.73 -96.26 -70.85
N HIS A 196 -34.80 -95.48 -71.03
CA HIS A 196 -34.85 -94.03 -70.83
C HIS A 196 -35.12 -93.73 -69.35
N GLY A 197 -34.58 -92.61 -68.84
CA GLY A 197 -34.79 -92.18 -67.45
C GLY A 197 -34.92 -90.67 -67.31
N GLU A 198 -35.96 -90.20 -66.60
CA GLU A 198 -36.23 -88.78 -66.39
C GLU A 198 -36.91 -88.47 -65.03
N THR A 199 -37.06 -87.19 -64.70
CA THR A 199 -37.79 -86.73 -63.49
C THR A 199 -39.17 -86.23 -63.87
N ILE A 200 -40.19 -86.74 -63.19
CA ILE A 200 -41.58 -86.37 -63.32
C ILE A 200 -41.99 -85.53 -62.10
N LYS A 201 -42.74 -84.44 -62.32
CA LYS A 201 -43.35 -83.64 -61.25
C LYS A 201 -44.82 -83.44 -61.55
N LYS A 202 -45.71 -83.80 -60.65
CA LYS A 202 -47.16 -83.68 -60.83
C LYS A 202 -47.79 -82.95 -59.65
N ASP A 203 -48.63 -81.96 -59.93
CA ASP A 203 -49.36 -81.20 -58.93
C ASP A 203 -50.71 -80.74 -59.51
N THR A 204 -51.81 -81.10 -58.84
CA THR A 204 -53.19 -80.86 -59.31
C THR A 204 -54.03 -80.10 -58.28
N GLN A 205 -53.41 -79.53 -57.25
CA GLN A 205 -54.10 -78.81 -56.17
C GLN A 205 -54.12 -77.30 -56.43
N ASP A 206 -55.28 -76.67 -56.27
CA ASP A 206 -55.35 -75.21 -56.27
C ASP A 206 -54.67 -74.64 -55.02
N PRO A 207 -53.88 -73.55 -55.15
CA PRO A 207 -53.32 -72.83 -54.01
C PRO A 207 -54.41 -72.12 -53.21
N VAL A 208 -54.18 -71.84 -51.92
CA VAL A 208 -55.18 -71.22 -51.04
C VAL A 208 -54.71 -69.87 -50.50
N THR A 209 -55.53 -68.82 -50.65
CA THR A 209 -55.29 -67.51 -50.03
C THR A 209 -56.22 -67.23 -48.84
N SER A 210 -55.66 -66.73 -47.74
CA SER A 210 -56.38 -66.20 -46.58
C SER A 210 -56.14 -64.69 -46.37
N LEU A 211 -57.15 -64.00 -45.83
CA LEU A 211 -57.05 -62.64 -45.28
C LEU A 211 -56.98 -62.74 -43.73
N ASP A 212 -55.97 -62.14 -43.11
CA ASP A 212 -55.87 -62.02 -41.64
C ASP A 212 -57.07 -61.21 -41.10
N PRO A 213 -57.62 -61.51 -39.91
CA PRO A 213 -58.84 -60.88 -39.39
C PRO A 213 -58.63 -59.42 -38.90
N PRO A 214 -59.73 -58.63 -38.71
CA PRO A 214 -59.66 -57.29 -38.14
C PRO A 214 -59.03 -57.27 -36.74
N THR A 215 -58.26 -56.22 -36.45
CA THR A 215 -57.49 -56.06 -35.21
C THR A 215 -58.08 -55.04 -34.23
N GLY A 216 -59.03 -54.23 -34.69
CA GLY A 216 -59.72 -53.21 -33.90
C GLY A 216 -61.15 -53.60 -33.52
N ASN A 217 -61.83 -52.65 -32.87
CA ASN A 217 -63.26 -52.71 -32.55
C ASN A 217 -64.13 -52.67 -33.82
N ASP A 218 -65.40 -53.07 -33.71
CA ASP A 218 -66.41 -52.98 -34.77
C ASP A 218 -65.97 -53.46 -36.17
N SER A 219 -65.08 -54.45 -36.23
CA SER A 219 -64.47 -54.99 -37.47
C SER A 219 -63.64 -53.98 -38.27
N TRP A 220 -63.01 -53.00 -37.61
CA TRP A 220 -61.97 -52.15 -38.17
C TRP A 220 -60.58 -52.82 -38.08
N TYR A 221 -59.69 -52.46 -39.00
CA TYR A 221 -58.28 -52.82 -38.99
C TYR A 221 -57.45 -51.60 -38.54
N ILE A 222 -56.86 -51.70 -37.36
CA ILE A 222 -55.90 -50.70 -36.80
C ILE A 222 -54.45 -50.99 -37.20
N ILE A 223 -54.22 -52.02 -38.04
CA ILE A 223 -52.99 -52.25 -38.81
C ILE A 223 -53.37 -52.75 -40.19
N GLN A 224 -52.63 -52.37 -41.24
CA GLN A 224 -52.87 -52.78 -42.64
C GLN A 224 -53.24 -54.28 -42.76
N PRO A 225 -54.40 -54.64 -43.36
CA PRO A 225 -54.81 -56.04 -43.56
C PRO A 225 -53.76 -56.83 -44.33
N ARG A 226 -53.69 -58.15 -44.12
CA ARG A 226 -52.69 -59.01 -44.79
C ARG A 226 -53.35 -60.13 -45.57
N LEU A 227 -53.00 -60.27 -46.85
CA LEU A 227 -53.23 -61.50 -47.60
C LEU A 227 -52.01 -62.42 -47.51
N LYS A 228 -52.29 -63.73 -47.40
CA LYS A 228 -51.31 -64.80 -47.43
C LYS A 228 -51.82 -65.95 -48.31
N ALA A 229 -51.12 -66.22 -49.39
CA ALA A 229 -51.28 -67.41 -50.21
C ALA A 229 -50.33 -68.53 -49.74
N SER A 230 -50.78 -69.77 -49.87
CA SER A 230 -50.00 -70.98 -49.59
C SER A 230 -50.40 -72.12 -50.51
N ASP A 231 -49.42 -72.88 -50.94
CA ASP A 231 -49.58 -74.14 -51.66
C ASP A 231 -48.79 -75.26 -50.93
N ASN A 232 -49.16 -76.51 -51.17
CA ASN A 232 -48.64 -77.71 -50.52
C ASN A 232 -47.48 -78.39 -51.27
N LEU A 233 -47.23 -78.11 -52.56
CA LEU A 233 -46.31 -78.89 -53.38
C LEU A 233 -45.47 -78.08 -54.38
N SER A 234 -46.05 -77.48 -55.42
CA SER A 234 -45.29 -76.71 -56.41
C SER A 234 -44.85 -75.33 -55.90
N GLY A 235 -45.62 -74.75 -54.98
CA GLY A 235 -45.40 -73.44 -54.36
C GLY A 235 -46.10 -72.29 -55.10
N ILE A 236 -46.32 -71.15 -54.43
CA ILE A 236 -46.99 -69.99 -55.03
C ILE A 236 -46.13 -69.33 -56.11
N TYR A 237 -46.66 -69.20 -57.32
CA TYR A 237 -46.08 -68.37 -58.39
C TYR A 237 -46.43 -66.90 -58.19
N ARG A 238 -47.74 -66.59 -58.05
CA ARG A 238 -48.24 -65.23 -57.82
C ARG A 238 -49.55 -65.22 -57.03
N LEU A 239 -49.66 -64.29 -56.10
CA LEU A 239 -50.93 -63.83 -55.53
C LEU A 239 -51.41 -62.60 -56.32
N TYR A 240 -52.63 -62.63 -56.83
CA TYR A 240 -53.30 -61.52 -57.50
C TYR A 240 -54.33 -60.88 -56.57
N TYR A 241 -54.39 -59.56 -56.55
CA TYR A 241 -55.36 -58.80 -55.74
C TYR A 241 -55.83 -57.53 -56.46
N MET A 242 -57.06 -57.11 -56.16
CA MET A 242 -57.70 -55.90 -56.67
C MET A 242 -58.39 -55.20 -55.49
N ILE A 243 -58.11 -53.91 -55.34
CA ILE A 243 -58.74 -53.03 -54.35
C ILE A 243 -59.89 -52.29 -55.05
N ASP A 244 -61.06 -52.29 -54.43
CA ASP A 244 -62.32 -51.69 -54.86
C ASP A 244 -62.72 -52.01 -56.31
N SER A 245 -62.57 -51.02 -57.19
CA SER A 245 -62.82 -51.11 -58.64
C SER A 245 -61.56 -50.78 -59.47
N GLY A 246 -60.39 -50.84 -58.82
CA GLY A 246 -59.09 -50.60 -59.44
C GLY A 246 -58.61 -51.74 -60.35
N SER A 247 -57.32 -51.74 -60.68
CA SER A 247 -56.71 -52.80 -61.50
C SER A 247 -56.31 -54.03 -60.68
N TRP A 248 -56.19 -55.17 -61.36
CA TRP A 248 -55.52 -56.35 -60.82
C TRP A 248 -54.02 -56.07 -60.66
N ASN A 249 -53.55 -56.13 -59.42
CA ASN A 249 -52.14 -56.14 -59.03
C ASN A 249 -51.70 -57.58 -58.73
N TRP A 250 -50.39 -57.81 -58.66
CA TRP A 250 -49.83 -59.11 -58.29
C TRP A 250 -48.59 -58.97 -57.41
N THR A 251 -48.31 -60.00 -56.64
CA THR A 251 -47.21 -60.06 -55.66
C THR A 251 -46.76 -61.50 -55.43
N GLY A 252 -45.75 -61.70 -54.58
CA GLY A 252 -45.38 -63.01 -54.04
C GLY A 252 -46.40 -63.55 -53.04
N PRO A 253 -46.07 -64.56 -52.21
CA PRO A 253 -47.05 -65.26 -51.39
C PRO A 253 -47.72 -64.42 -50.28
N THR A 254 -47.23 -63.23 -49.93
CA THR A 254 -47.93 -62.37 -48.94
C THR A 254 -47.82 -60.88 -49.28
N ILE A 255 -48.86 -60.11 -48.97
CA ILE A 255 -48.89 -58.65 -49.10
C ILE A 255 -49.70 -58.03 -47.95
N ARG A 256 -49.28 -56.85 -47.49
CA ARG A 256 -50.15 -55.97 -46.68
C ARG A 256 -50.87 -55.02 -47.62
N ILE A 257 -52.18 -54.87 -47.41
CA ILE A 257 -53.03 -53.98 -48.19
C ILE A 257 -52.80 -52.57 -47.69
N ASP A 258 -52.12 -51.78 -48.51
CA ASP A 258 -51.85 -50.36 -48.25
C ASP A 258 -52.91 -49.53 -48.97
N VAL A 259 -53.82 -48.94 -48.19
CA VAL A 259 -54.93 -48.09 -48.64
C VAL A 259 -55.09 -46.91 -47.68
N PRO A 260 -55.68 -45.79 -48.13
CA PRO A 260 -56.23 -44.79 -47.22
C PRO A 260 -57.25 -45.40 -46.27
N ASP A 261 -57.54 -44.70 -45.17
CA ASP A 261 -58.53 -45.15 -44.20
C ASP A 261 -59.96 -44.93 -44.69
N GLY A 262 -60.86 -45.82 -44.26
CA GLY A 262 -62.22 -45.92 -44.79
C GLY A 262 -62.70 -47.35 -44.99
N SER A 263 -63.70 -47.53 -45.86
CA SER A 263 -64.32 -48.82 -46.18
C SER A 263 -63.98 -49.28 -47.60
N HIS A 264 -63.43 -50.48 -47.72
CA HIS A 264 -62.85 -51.00 -48.96
C HIS A 264 -63.33 -52.43 -49.28
N THR A 265 -63.29 -52.77 -50.56
CA THR A 265 -63.48 -54.13 -51.09
C THR A 265 -62.15 -54.69 -51.58
N LEU A 266 -61.88 -55.96 -51.28
CA LEU A 266 -60.69 -56.68 -51.71
C LEU A 266 -61.09 -57.94 -52.46
N LYS A 267 -60.66 -58.07 -53.72
CA LYS A 267 -60.81 -59.30 -54.51
C LYS A 267 -59.44 -59.94 -54.69
N TYR A 268 -59.34 -61.25 -54.57
CA TYR A 268 -58.05 -61.94 -54.64
C TYR A 268 -58.15 -63.40 -55.10
N TYR A 269 -57.05 -63.91 -55.64
CA TYR A 269 -56.80 -65.32 -55.94
C TYR A 269 -55.30 -65.53 -56.15
N SER A 270 -54.79 -66.72 -55.93
CA SER A 270 -53.40 -67.10 -56.23
C SER A 270 -53.30 -68.11 -57.37
N VAL A 271 -52.08 -68.25 -57.90
CA VAL A 271 -51.65 -69.23 -58.91
C VAL A 271 -50.38 -69.89 -58.39
N ASP A 272 -50.29 -71.21 -58.48
CA ASP A 272 -49.12 -71.99 -58.08
C ASP A 272 -48.06 -72.05 -59.21
N ILE A 273 -46.97 -72.77 -58.99
CA ILE A 273 -45.84 -72.91 -59.95
C ILE A 273 -46.14 -73.95 -61.04
N ALA A 274 -47.14 -74.82 -60.85
CA ALA A 274 -47.60 -75.80 -61.83
C ALA A 274 -48.64 -75.24 -62.82
N GLY A 275 -49.43 -74.24 -62.43
CA GLY A 275 -50.51 -73.62 -63.22
C GLY A 275 -51.90 -73.66 -62.58
N ASN A 276 -52.07 -74.30 -61.42
CA ASN A 276 -53.34 -74.40 -60.70
C ASN A 276 -53.71 -73.03 -60.10
N ARG A 277 -55.01 -72.75 -59.94
CA ARG A 277 -55.54 -71.41 -59.65
C ARG A 277 -56.93 -71.43 -59.02
N GLU A 278 -56.99 -71.08 -57.73
CA GLU A 278 -58.23 -70.95 -56.96
C GLU A 278 -59.28 -69.98 -57.54
N GLY A 279 -60.53 -70.17 -57.10
CA GLY A 279 -61.62 -69.23 -57.33
C GLY A 279 -61.30 -67.82 -56.80
N THR A 280 -61.92 -66.81 -57.41
CA THR A 280 -61.72 -65.42 -56.97
C THR A 280 -62.58 -65.09 -55.76
N HIS A 281 -61.93 -64.90 -54.62
CA HIS A 281 -62.54 -64.42 -53.38
C HIS A 281 -62.93 -62.95 -53.49
N THR A 282 -63.87 -62.53 -52.64
CA THR A 282 -64.23 -61.11 -52.44
C THR A 282 -64.55 -60.90 -50.96
N ALA A 283 -63.87 -59.94 -50.33
CA ALA A 283 -64.10 -59.53 -48.95
C ALA A 283 -64.33 -58.01 -48.89
N ALA A 284 -65.07 -57.54 -47.89
CA ALA A 284 -65.13 -56.13 -47.52
C ALA A 284 -64.39 -55.95 -46.18
N PHE A 285 -63.67 -54.84 -46.04
CA PHE A 285 -62.96 -54.47 -44.82
C PHE A 285 -63.09 -52.97 -44.55
N LYS A 286 -62.83 -52.57 -43.31
CA LYS A 286 -62.69 -51.16 -42.94
C LYS A 286 -61.33 -50.96 -42.28
N GLN A 287 -60.56 -49.98 -42.69
CA GLN A 287 -59.25 -49.69 -42.12
C GLN A 287 -59.27 -48.30 -41.50
N ASP A 288 -58.67 -48.17 -40.32
CA ASP A 288 -58.36 -46.88 -39.72
C ASP A 288 -57.07 -46.98 -38.91
N LEU A 289 -55.99 -46.42 -39.46
CA LEU A 289 -54.63 -46.48 -38.89
C LEU A 289 -54.25 -45.22 -38.11
N ASN A 290 -55.14 -44.23 -38.00
CA ASN A 290 -54.83 -42.95 -37.36
C ASN A 290 -55.19 -43.00 -35.87
N GLU A 291 -54.34 -42.40 -35.04
CA GLU A 291 -54.79 -41.98 -33.71
C GLU A 291 -55.63 -40.69 -33.85
N PRO A 292 -56.79 -40.58 -33.18
CA PRO A 292 -57.52 -39.33 -33.11
C PRO A 292 -56.68 -38.26 -32.39
N ARG A 293 -56.96 -36.98 -32.64
CA ARG A 293 -56.14 -35.87 -32.13
C ARG A 293 -56.97 -34.82 -31.41
N THR A 294 -56.71 -34.64 -30.13
CA THR A 294 -57.31 -33.61 -29.28
C THR A 294 -56.52 -32.30 -29.34
N THR A 295 -57.25 -31.19 -29.42
CA THR A 295 -56.73 -29.82 -29.28
C THR A 295 -57.35 -29.16 -28.05
N ALA A 296 -56.53 -28.44 -27.28
CA ALA A 296 -56.98 -27.69 -26.11
C ALA A 296 -56.95 -26.17 -26.38
N LEU A 297 -58.09 -25.51 -26.19
CA LEU A 297 -58.24 -24.05 -26.23
C LEU A 297 -58.58 -23.53 -24.84
N PHE A 298 -57.68 -22.74 -24.27
CA PHE A 298 -57.83 -22.13 -22.94
C PHE A 298 -58.48 -20.74 -23.04
N SER A 299 -59.31 -20.40 -22.05
CA SER A 299 -59.98 -19.10 -21.95
C SER A 299 -60.05 -18.64 -20.50
N GLY A 300 -59.74 -17.36 -20.26
CA GLY A 300 -59.64 -16.74 -18.94
C GLY A 300 -58.97 -15.37 -19.05
N THR A 301 -58.88 -14.62 -17.96
CA THR A 301 -58.16 -13.33 -17.92
C THR A 301 -56.65 -13.60 -17.91
N THR A 302 -55.95 -13.28 -19.00
CA THR A 302 -54.50 -13.45 -19.10
C THR A 302 -53.78 -12.44 -18.22
N GLY A 303 -52.96 -12.93 -17.30
CA GLY A 303 -52.01 -12.14 -16.52
C GLY A 303 -50.64 -12.03 -17.21
N ASN A 304 -49.66 -11.59 -16.43
CA ASN A 304 -48.25 -11.53 -16.82
C ASN A 304 -47.58 -12.92 -16.74
N ASN A 305 -46.41 -13.07 -17.36
CA ASN A 305 -45.50 -14.23 -17.22
C ASN A 305 -46.12 -15.63 -17.47
N GLY A 306 -47.23 -15.70 -18.21
CA GLY A 306 -47.94 -16.96 -18.51
C GLY A 306 -48.91 -17.42 -17.42
N TRP A 307 -49.28 -16.55 -16.48
CA TRP A 307 -50.35 -16.76 -15.51
C TRP A 307 -51.71 -16.29 -16.05
N TYR A 308 -52.79 -16.75 -15.42
CA TYR A 308 -54.14 -16.20 -15.55
C TYR A 308 -54.58 -15.60 -14.21
N THR A 309 -55.21 -14.43 -14.22
CA THR A 309 -55.76 -13.75 -13.04
C THR A 309 -57.23 -14.07 -12.77
N SER A 310 -57.73 -15.14 -13.38
CA SER A 310 -59.06 -15.71 -13.14
C SER A 310 -59.01 -17.23 -13.26
N ASP A 311 -60.09 -17.90 -12.81
CA ASP A 311 -60.41 -19.26 -13.25
C ASP A 311 -60.29 -19.38 -14.78
N VAL A 312 -59.90 -20.57 -15.27
CA VAL A 312 -59.65 -20.86 -16.69
C VAL A 312 -60.58 -21.97 -17.15
N SER A 313 -61.28 -21.77 -18.27
CA SER A 313 -62.06 -22.84 -18.91
C SER A 313 -61.33 -23.35 -20.15
N ALA A 314 -61.06 -24.66 -20.18
CA ALA A 314 -60.34 -25.36 -21.23
C ALA A 314 -61.32 -26.16 -22.11
N THR A 315 -61.48 -25.76 -23.37
CA THR A 315 -62.23 -26.53 -24.36
C THR A 315 -61.30 -27.53 -25.04
N LEU A 316 -61.53 -28.82 -24.80
CA LEU A 316 -60.92 -29.92 -25.54
C LEU A 316 -61.81 -30.25 -26.75
N THR A 317 -61.25 -30.27 -27.96
CA THR A 317 -61.94 -30.70 -29.18
C THR A 317 -61.04 -31.67 -29.94
N ALA A 318 -61.55 -32.87 -30.19
CA ALA A 318 -60.86 -33.93 -30.90
C ALA A 318 -61.39 -34.09 -32.33
N ASP A 319 -60.49 -34.43 -33.24
CA ASP A 319 -60.76 -34.72 -34.64
C ASP A 319 -59.95 -35.95 -35.08
N ASP A 320 -60.48 -36.66 -36.06
CA ASP A 320 -60.02 -38.00 -36.46
C ASP A 320 -59.52 -38.04 -37.91
N GLY A 321 -59.34 -36.88 -38.54
CA GLY A 321 -58.73 -36.71 -39.87
C GLY A 321 -59.52 -37.29 -41.06
N GLY A 322 -60.57 -38.08 -40.80
CA GLY A 322 -61.34 -38.83 -41.80
C GLY A 322 -61.50 -40.32 -41.51
N GLY A 323 -60.99 -40.82 -40.37
CA GLY A 323 -61.07 -42.21 -39.93
C GLY A 323 -62.46 -42.66 -39.44
N SER A 324 -62.45 -43.45 -38.37
CA SER A 324 -63.62 -44.12 -37.78
C SER A 324 -64.51 -43.23 -36.90
N TRP A 325 -64.07 -41.99 -36.62
CA TRP A 325 -64.64 -40.94 -35.77
C TRP A 325 -64.35 -41.11 -34.27
N VAL A 326 -64.16 -39.98 -33.58
CA VAL A 326 -63.93 -39.93 -32.12
C VAL A 326 -65.14 -40.44 -31.33
N THR A 327 -64.98 -41.55 -30.60
CA THR A 327 -65.97 -42.08 -29.64
C THR A 327 -66.04 -41.21 -28.39
N ASN A 328 -64.89 -40.83 -27.82
CA ASN A 328 -64.83 -40.12 -26.54
C ASN A 328 -63.51 -39.37 -26.33
N ILE A 329 -63.53 -38.38 -25.43
CA ILE A 329 -62.35 -37.74 -24.85
C ILE A 329 -62.23 -38.16 -23.39
N SER A 330 -61.04 -38.62 -22.99
CA SER A 330 -60.64 -38.85 -21.60
C SER A 330 -59.73 -37.71 -21.13
N TYR A 331 -59.94 -37.21 -19.91
CA TYR A 331 -59.09 -36.18 -19.30
C TYR A 331 -59.01 -36.32 -17.78
N TYR A 332 -57.96 -35.75 -17.18
CA TYR A 332 -57.85 -35.55 -15.74
C TYR A 332 -57.28 -34.16 -15.44
N LEU A 333 -57.67 -33.62 -14.28
CA LEU A 333 -57.10 -32.40 -13.73
C LEU A 333 -56.26 -32.77 -12.50
N ASP A 334 -55.02 -32.31 -12.48
CA ASP A 334 -54.03 -32.51 -11.41
C ASP A 334 -53.82 -33.99 -11.07
N SER A 335 -54.18 -34.41 -9.86
CA SER A 335 -54.09 -35.80 -9.38
C SER A 335 -55.47 -36.50 -9.34
N ALA A 336 -56.51 -35.92 -9.95
CA ALA A 336 -57.84 -36.52 -9.96
C ALA A 336 -57.90 -37.76 -10.88
N PRO A 337 -58.78 -38.75 -10.59
CA PRO A 337 -59.05 -39.85 -11.52
C PRO A 337 -59.56 -39.35 -12.86
N ALA A 338 -59.11 -39.96 -13.96
CA ALA A 338 -59.53 -39.58 -15.30
C ALA A 338 -61.04 -39.78 -15.51
N GLN A 339 -61.67 -38.74 -16.05
CA GLN A 339 -63.05 -38.73 -16.52
C GLN A 339 -63.07 -39.04 -18.01
N THR A 340 -64.10 -39.72 -18.49
CA THR A 340 -64.31 -39.98 -19.92
C THR A 340 -65.67 -39.44 -20.34
N VAL A 341 -65.70 -38.65 -21.41
CA VAL A 341 -66.89 -37.98 -21.92
C VAL A 341 -67.08 -38.38 -23.38
N ASN A 342 -68.23 -38.96 -23.69
CA ASN A 342 -68.57 -39.42 -25.04
C ASN A 342 -68.77 -38.25 -26.01
N GLY A 343 -68.37 -38.46 -27.26
CA GLY A 343 -68.30 -37.43 -28.29
C GLY A 343 -66.94 -36.73 -28.36
N ASN A 344 -66.79 -35.83 -29.33
CA ASN A 344 -65.52 -35.26 -29.74
C ASN A 344 -65.20 -33.87 -29.13
N ARG A 345 -65.96 -33.41 -28.13
CA ARG A 345 -65.76 -32.09 -27.50
C ARG A 345 -66.22 -32.06 -26.05
N VAL A 346 -65.37 -31.54 -25.17
CA VAL A 346 -65.67 -31.33 -23.74
C VAL A 346 -65.07 -30.00 -23.28
N THR A 347 -65.70 -29.35 -22.30
CA THR A 347 -65.18 -28.15 -21.64
C THR A 347 -64.90 -28.45 -20.18
N VAL A 348 -63.70 -28.10 -19.71
CA VAL A 348 -63.18 -28.40 -18.38
C VAL A 348 -62.88 -27.08 -17.67
N ASP A 349 -63.60 -26.80 -16.59
CA ASP A 349 -63.31 -25.64 -15.74
C ASP A 349 -62.15 -25.97 -14.77
N ILE A 350 -61.14 -25.11 -14.77
CA ILE A 350 -59.96 -25.13 -13.88
C ILE A 350 -60.10 -23.93 -12.94
N LYS A 351 -60.20 -24.19 -11.63
CA LYS A 351 -60.58 -23.18 -10.64
C LYS A 351 -59.67 -23.15 -9.43
N GLY A 352 -59.52 -21.98 -8.84
CA GLY A 352 -58.63 -21.74 -7.72
C GLY A 352 -57.22 -21.32 -8.17
N THR A 353 -56.39 -20.99 -7.19
CA THR A 353 -55.02 -20.51 -7.42
C THR A 353 -54.01 -21.67 -7.35
N GLY A 354 -52.98 -21.65 -8.19
CA GLY A 354 -51.94 -22.68 -8.25
C GLY A 354 -51.45 -23.01 -9.67
N ILE A 355 -50.60 -24.05 -9.74
CA ILE A 355 -50.14 -24.64 -11.00
C ILE A 355 -50.92 -25.93 -11.24
N HIS A 356 -51.84 -25.88 -12.19
CA HIS A 356 -52.68 -27.00 -12.58
C HIS A 356 -52.12 -27.76 -13.78
N THR A 357 -52.45 -29.05 -13.87
CA THR A 357 -52.03 -29.96 -14.93
C THR A 357 -53.26 -30.64 -15.54
N LEU A 358 -53.62 -30.27 -16.77
CA LEU A 358 -54.68 -30.91 -17.54
C LEU A 358 -54.07 -31.95 -18.48
N GLY A 359 -54.24 -33.23 -18.18
CA GLY A 359 -53.85 -34.33 -19.08
C GLY A 359 -55.06 -34.87 -19.84
N TYR A 360 -54.93 -35.09 -21.15
CA TYR A 360 -56.06 -35.46 -22.02
C TYR A 360 -55.64 -36.31 -23.22
N TRP A 361 -56.58 -37.13 -23.71
CA TRP A 361 -56.46 -37.96 -24.90
C TRP A 361 -57.85 -38.33 -25.42
N SER A 362 -57.93 -38.79 -26.66
CA SER A 362 -59.16 -39.26 -27.31
C SER A 362 -59.06 -40.72 -27.77
N ASN A 363 -60.22 -41.33 -28.01
CA ASN A 363 -60.36 -42.69 -28.53
C ASN A 363 -61.39 -42.66 -29.67
N ASP A 364 -61.12 -43.36 -30.76
CA ASP A 364 -61.99 -43.43 -31.96
C ASP A 364 -63.01 -44.59 -31.87
N ILE A 365 -63.64 -44.99 -32.98
CA ILE A 365 -64.51 -46.17 -33.06
C ILE A 365 -63.71 -47.44 -33.42
N ALA A 366 -62.60 -47.34 -34.14
CA ALA A 366 -61.75 -48.48 -34.50
C ALA A 366 -60.95 -49.07 -33.33
N GLY A 367 -60.77 -48.34 -32.23
CA GLY A 367 -59.96 -48.70 -31.08
C GLY A 367 -58.56 -48.05 -31.05
N ASN A 368 -58.24 -47.10 -31.93
CA ASN A 368 -57.04 -46.29 -31.80
C ASN A 368 -57.18 -45.33 -30.60
N THR A 369 -56.07 -45.12 -29.90
CA THR A 369 -56.00 -44.34 -28.67
C THR A 369 -54.91 -43.29 -28.81
N GLU A 370 -55.28 -42.03 -28.73
CA GLU A 370 -54.34 -40.91 -28.81
C GLU A 370 -53.29 -40.96 -27.70
N TYR A 371 -52.03 -40.69 -28.04
CA TYR A 371 -51.00 -40.48 -27.03
C TYR A 371 -51.34 -39.31 -26.09
N LYS A 372 -51.27 -39.57 -24.78
CA LYS A 372 -51.65 -38.61 -23.73
C LYS A 372 -50.91 -37.26 -23.84
N ASN A 373 -51.66 -36.22 -24.20
CA ASN A 373 -51.23 -34.83 -24.09
C ASN A 373 -51.30 -34.37 -22.64
N ILE A 374 -50.43 -33.42 -22.28
CA ILE A 374 -50.41 -32.76 -20.97
C ILE A 374 -50.21 -31.26 -21.19
N SER A 375 -51.03 -30.43 -20.55
CA SER A 375 -50.90 -28.98 -20.52
C SER A 375 -50.78 -28.48 -19.07
N THR A 376 -49.89 -27.53 -18.84
CA THR A 376 -49.75 -26.85 -17.54
C THR A 376 -50.44 -25.48 -17.61
N ILE A 377 -51.34 -25.22 -16.68
CA ILE A 377 -52.11 -23.97 -16.57
C ILE A 377 -51.73 -23.33 -15.24
N LYS A 378 -51.26 -22.09 -15.28
CA LYS A 378 -50.90 -21.33 -14.08
C LYS A 378 -52.00 -20.32 -13.78
N ILE A 379 -52.64 -20.43 -12.63
CA ILE A 379 -53.68 -19.48 -12.19
C ILE A 379 -53.17 -18.81 -10.92
N ASP A 380 -53.22 -17.48 -10.88
CA ASP A 380 -53.07 -16.74 -9.65
C ASP A 380 -53.98 -15.52 -9.66
N ASN A 381 -55.02 -15.58 -8.83
CA ASN A 381 -56.07 -14.58 -8.70
C ASN A 381 -56.09 -13.91 -7.30
N ILE A 382 -55.01 -14.07 -6.53
CA ILE A 382 -54.84 -13.49 -5.20
C ILE A 382 -53.88 -12.31 -5.32
N ALA A 383 -54.28 -11.14 -4.81
CA ALA A 383 -53.36 -10.01 -4.74
C ALA A 383 -52.30 -10.22 -3.64
N PRO A 384 -51.05 -9.79 -3.86
CA PRO A 384 -49.97 -9.91 -2.88
C PRO A 384 -50.27 -9.11 -1.60
N THR A 385 -49.45 -9.30 -0.57
CA THR A 385 -49.64 -8.61 0.73
C THR A 385 -48.36 -7.96 1.24
N THR A 386 -48.30 -6.63 1.27
CA THR A 386 -47.19 -5.89 1.91
C THR A 386 -47.45 -5.64 3.40
N SER A 387 -46.48 -6.02 4.22
CA SER A 387 -46.32 -5.61 5.62
C SER A 387 -45.28 -4.49 5.75
N VAL A 388 -45.35 -3.72 6.83
CA VAL A 388 -44.36 -2.69 7.17
C VAL A 388 -43.73 -3.01 8.52
N SER A 389 -42.40 -2.91 8.59
CA SER A 389 -41.61 -2.88 9.82
C SER A 389 -40.63 -1.72 9.73
N ALA A 390 -40.05 -1.31 10.86
CA ALA A 390 -39.05 -0.25 10.92
C ALA A 390 -38.13 -0.47 12.12
N SER A 391 -37.00 0.24 12.15
CA SER A 391 -36.19 0.37 13.36
C SER A 391 -36.86 1.36 14.31
N ASP A 392 -37.52 0.84 15.35
CA ASP A 392 -38.18 1.66 16.37
C ASP A 392 -37.18 2.59 17.08
N GLY A 393 -37.38 3.89 16.92
CA GLY A 393 -36.81 4.90 17.80
C GLY A 393 -37.67 5.08 19.05
N ASN A 394 -37.16 5.87 19.99
CA ASN A 394 -37.89 6.23 21.20
C ASN A 394 -39.11 7.11 20.88
N ASN A 395 -40.11 7.06 21.78
CA ASN A 395 -41.28 7.96 21.77
C ASN A 395 -42.14 7.94 20.49
N GLY A 396 -42.04 6.91 19.65
CA GLY A 396 -42.78 6.80 18.38
C GLY A 396 -42.16 7.60 17.23
N TRP A 397 -40.83 7.76 17.25
CA TRP A 397 -40.01 8.19 16.12
C TRP A 397 -39.29 6.99 15.48
N TYR A 398 -38.69 7.21 14.32
CA TYR A 398 -37.87 6.23 13.60
C TYR A 398 -36.51 6.83 13.27
N THR A 399 -35.44 6.18 13.76
CA THR A 399 -34.03 6.60 13.62
C THR A 399 -33.30 5.89 12.47
N GLY A 400 -34.06 5.25 11.59
CA GLY A 400 -33.54 4.46 10.47
C GLY A 400 -34.63 4.16 9.43
N PRO A 401 -34.27 3.45 8.36
CA PRO A 401 -35.18 3.25 7.24
C PRO A 401 -36.36 2.32 7.58
N VAL A 402 -37.50 2.61 6.96
CA VAL A 402 -38.69 1.75 7.01
C VAL A 402 -38.50 0.60 6.03
N ILE A 403 -38.85 -0.62 6.43
CA ILE A 403 -38.76 -1.83 5.59
C ILE A 403 -40.17 -2.28 5.22
N LEU A 404 -40.47 -2.21 3.93
CA LEU A 404 -41.65 -2.85 3.34
C LEU A 404 -41.27 -4.28 2.98
N THR A 405 -42.11 -5.26 3.36
CA THR A 405 -41.91 -6.68 3.01
C THR A 405 -43.21 -7.23 2.43
N ALA A 406 -43.16 -7.64 1.16
CA ALA A 406 -44.30 -8.18 0.42
C ALA A 406 -44.22 -9.70 0.31
N SER A 407 -45.34 -10.36 0.56
CA SER A 407 -45.53 -11.79 0.40
C SER A 407 -46.67 -12.11 -0.56
N ASP A 408 -46.34 -12.93 -1.54
CA ASP A 408 -47.27 -13.81 -2.25
C ASP A 408 -46.71 -15.24 -2.22
N ASN A 409 -47.59 -16.25 -2.26
CA ASN A 409 -47.24 -17.66 -2.18
C ASN A 409 -47.59 -18.49 -3.43
N VAL A 410 -47.97 -17.87 -4.55
CA VAL A 410 -48.36 -18.56 -5.79
C VAL A 410 -47.52 -18.13 -6.98
N SER A 411 -47.64 -16.88 -7.44
CA SER A 411 -46.82 -16.34 -8.53
C SER A 411 -45.56 -15.61 -8.05
N GLY A 412 -45.54 -15.14 -6.81
CA GLY A 412 -44.45 -14.41 -6.17
C GLY A 412 -44.45 -12.92 -6.51
N ILE A 413 -43.64 -12.12 -5.81
CA ILE A 413 -43.62 -10.66 -5.99
C ILE A 413 -42.88 -10.25 -7.27
N ALA A 414 -43.50 -9.41 -8.09
CA ALA A 414 -42.85 -8.71 -9.20
C ALA A 414 -42.25 -7.37 -8.75
N ASN A 415 -42.99 -6.57 -7.97
CA ASN A 415 -42.48 -5.35 -7.36
C ASN A 415 -43.29 -4.88 -6.13
N ILE A 416 -42.60 -4.21 -5.21
CA ILE A 416 -43.20 -3.27 -4.25
C ILE A 416 -43.27 -1.89 -4.92
N SER A 417 -44.34 -1.16 -4.64
CA SER A 417 -44.55 0.23 -5.04
C SER A 417 -44.78 1.08 -3.80
N TYR A 418 -44.15 2.25 -3.71
CA TYR A 418 -44.37 3.18 -2.59
C TYR A 418 -44.22 4.65 -3.00
N ARG A 419 -44.78 5.55 -2.20
CA ARG A 419 -44.46 7.00 -2.24
C ARG A 419 -44.52 7.60 -0.84
N ILE A 420 -43.78 8.67 -0.64
CA ILE A 420 -43.85 9.50 0.56
C ILE A 420 -44.74 10.71 0.24
N ASP A 421 -45.80 10.89 1.03
CA ASP A 421 -46.82 11.94 0.88
C ASP A 421 -47.39 12.03 -0.56
N SER A 422 -47.21 13.18 -1.20
CA SER A 422 -47.60 13.45 -2.60
C SER A 422 -46.42 13.31 -3.58
N GLY A 423 -45.34 12.64 -3.17
CA GLY A 423 -44.16 12.38 -3.99
C GLY A 423 -44.38 11.37 -5.12
N PRO A 424 -43.37 11.17 -5.98
CA PRO A 424 -43.43 10.20 -7.07
C PRO A 424 -43.54 8.76 -6.55
N VAL A 425 -44.17 7.89 -7.35
CA VAL A 425 -44.24 6.45 -7.05
C VAL A 425 -42.92 5.78 -7.41
N MET A 426 -42.21 5.33 -6.39
CA MET A 426 -41.03 4.49 -6.49
C MET A 426 -41.44 3.04 -6.66
N ASN A 427 -40.74 2.31 -7.53
CA ASN A 427 -40.99 0.90 -7.81
C ASN A 427 -39.71 0.10 -7.53
N VAL A 428 -39.82 -0.99 -6.78
CA VAL A 428 -38.69 -1.85 -6.37
C VAL A 428 -39.01 -3.30 -6.72
N SER A 429 -38.30 -3.86 -7.69
CA SER A 429 -38.50 -5.24 -8.18
C SER A 429 -37.88 -6.29 -7.25
N ALA A 430 -38.38 -6.35 -6.01
CA ALA A 430 -38.01 -7.32 -4.98
C ALA A 430 -39.16 -7.54 -3.99
N SER A 431 -39.09 -8.61 -3.20
CA SER A 431 -40.03 -8.90 -2.10
C SER A 431 -39.80 -8.07 -0.83
N SER A 432 -38.74 -7.25 -0.79
CA SER A 432 -38.56 -6.24 0.25
C SER A 432 -38.00 -4.93 -0.33
N ALA A 433 -38.34 -3.81 0.31
CA ALA A 433 -37.91 -2.48 -0.07
C ALA A 433 -37.55 -1.65 1.16
N THR A 434 -36.32 -1.15 1.18
CA THR A 434 -35.82 -0.21 2.19
C THR A 434 -36.19 1.22 1.77
N VAL A 435 -36.95 1.91 2.61
CA VAL A 435 -37.47 3.26 2.38
C VAL A 435 -36.82 4.23 3.35
N ASN A 436 -35.93 5.08 2.83
CA ASN A 436 -35.37 6.20 3.57
C ASN A 436 -36.43 7.32 3.62
N VAL A 437 -37.09 7.48 4.77
CA VAL A 437 -38.02 8.60 5.00
C VAL A 437 -37.21 9.79 5.52
N PRO A 438 -37.30 11.00 4.91
CA PRO A 438 -36.62 12.20 5.40
C PRO A 438 -37.11 12.64 6.79
N ASP A 439 -36.33 13.49 7.45
CA ASP A 439 -36.63 13.99 8.79
C ASP A 439 -37.92 14.82 8.82
N GLY A 440 -38.80 14.50 9.77
CA GLY A 440 -40.10 15.14 9.93
C GLY A 440 -41.27 14.15 10.04
N SER A 441 -42.47 14.64 9.75
CA SER A 441 -43.72 13.88 9.83
C SER A 441 -44.30 13.63 8.44
N HIS A 442 -44.34 12.37 8.04
CA HIS A 442 -44.65 11.91 6.69
C HIS A 442 -45.72 10.81 6.67
N THR A 443 -46.35 10.61 5.51
CA THR A 443 -47.24 9.46 5.25
C THR A 443 -46.62 8.59 4.17
N LEU A 444 -46.21 7.37 4.52
CA LEU A 444 -45.72 6.38 3.57
C LEU A 444 -46.90 5.60 2.99
N TYR A 445 -47.18 5.80 1.71
CA TYR A 445 -48.15 5.00 0.94
C TYR A 445 -47.43 3.83 0.27
N TYR A 446 -48.02 2.63 0.29
CA TYR A 446 -47.39 1.44 -0.25
C TYR A 446 -48.39 0.36 -0.71
N TRP A 447 -47.98 -0.41 -1.72
CA TRP A 447 -48.63 -1.59 -2.26
C TRP A 447 -47.62 -2.46 -2.99
N SER A 448 -48.04 -3.59 -3.56
CA SER A 448 -47.21 -4.49 -4.33
C SER A 448 -47.98 -5.10 -5.50
N THR A 449 -47.24 -5.72 -6.40
CA THR A 449 -47.74 -6.41 -7.59
C THR A 449 -47.00 -7.74 -7.72
N ASP A 450 -47.74 -8.81 -8.01
CA ASP A 450 -47.20 -10.16 -8.17
C ASP A 450 -46.76 -10.46 -9.61
N MET A 451 -46.21 -11.65 -9.87
CA MET A 451 -45.76 -12.06 -11.20
C MET A 451 -46.91 -12.43 -12.15
N ALA A 452 -48.13 -12.62 -11.66
CA ALA A 452 -49.34 -12.73 -12.48
C ALA A 452 -49.93 -11.35 -12.86
N GLY A 453 -49.54 -10.28 -12.16
CA GLY A 453 -50.04 -8.92 -12.36
C GLY A 453 -51.23 -8.53 -11.50
N ASN A 454 -51.59 -9.28 -10.44
CA ASN A 454 -52.56 -8.76 -9.47
C ASN A 454 -51.88 -7.68 -8.62
N VAL A 455 -52.64 -6.65 -8.25
CA VAL A 455 -52.16 -5.48 -7.51
C VAL A 455 -52.95 -5.38 -6.21
N GLU A 456 -52.27 -5.26 -5.08
CA GLU A 456 -52.96 -5.08 -3.80
C GLU A 456 -53.48 -3.64 -3.64
N SER A 457 -54.52 -3.46 -2.82
CA SER A 457 -55.04 -2.14 -2.49
C SER A 457 -54.01 -1.30 -1.73
N GLU A 458 -53.86 -0.03 -2.13
CA GLU A 458 -52.96 0.93 -1.50
C GLU A 458 -53.23 1.05 0.02
N LYS A 459 -52.15 0.94 0.80
CA LYS A 459 -52.11 1.17 2.24
C LYS A 459 -51.28 2.40 2.55
N SER A 460 -51.44 2.93 3.76
CA SER A 460 -50.70 4.10 4.24
C SER A 460 -50.35 3.96 5.73
N VAL A 461 -49.15 4.37 6.11
CA VAL A 461 -48.72 4.48 7.52
C VAL A 461 -48.14 5.87 7.79
N ALA A 462 -48.45 6.45 8.94
CA ALA A 462 -47.86 7.71 9.39
C ALA A 462 -46.50 7.43 10.06
N ILE A 463 -45.47 8.12 9.59
CA ILE A 463 -44.07 7.96 10.00
C ILE A 463 -43.58 9.29 10.56
N LYS A 464 -42.95 9.26 11.74
CA LYS A 464 -42.14 10.38 12.25
C LYS A 464 -40.69 9.96 12.19
N ALA A 465 -39.93 10.45 11.22
CA ALA A 465 -38.53 10.12 11.09
C ALA A 465 -37.66 11.23 11.68
N ASP A 466 -36.58 10.84 12.34
CA ASP A 466 -35.52 11.72 12.81
C ASP A 466 -34.23 10.91 12.76
N LEU A 467 -33.46 11.13 11.70
CA LEU A 467 -32.18 10.47 11.41
C LEU A 467 -31.00 11.34 11.86
N SER A 468 -31.27 12.56 12.32
CA SER A 468 -30.28 13.53 12.79
C SER A 468 -29.96 13.30 14.26
N ALA A 469 -28.68 13.10 14.57
CA ALA A 469 -28.22 13.30 15.94
C ALA A 469 -28.28 14.81 16.30
N PRO A 470 -28.58 15.15 17.57
CA PRO A 470 -28.48 16.54 18.03
C PRO A 470 -27.04 17.06 17.93
N VAL A 471 -26.86 18.38 17.96
CA VAL A 471 -25.54 19.03 17.90
C VAL A 471 -25.33 19.89 19.13
N THR A 472 -24.32 19.57 19.94
CA THR A 472 -23.89 20.40 21.06
C THR A 472 -22.80 21.39 20.66
N SER A 473 -23.05 22.65 20.98
CA SER A 473 -22.09 23.75 20.88
C SER A 473 -21.48 24.08 22.25
N VAL A 474 -20.20 24.49 22.25
CA VAL A 474 -19.53 25.09 23.42
C VAL A 474 -19.38 26.58 23.15
N SER A 475 -19.95 27.41 24.00
CA SER A 475 -19.70 28.86 24.03
C SER A 475 -19.10 29.27 25.38
N ALA A 476 -18.34 30.36 25.40
CA ALA A 476 -17.70 30.91 26.58
C ALA A 476 -17.38 32.39 26.36
N PRO A 477 -17.01 33.14 27.41
CA PRO A 477 -16.17 34.32 27.26
C PRO A 477 -14.78 33.86 26.79
N ASP A 478 -14.51 34.02 25.50
CA ASP A 478 -13.20 33.71 24.93
C ASP A 478 -12.15 34.67 25.51
N GLY A 479 -11.11 34.12 26.12
CA GLY A 479 -9.87 34.82 26.39
C GLY A 479 -9.00 34.89 25.14
N ASN A 480 -7.83 35.52 25.28
CA ASN A 480 -6.81 35.52 24.24
C ASN A 480 -6.19 34.11 24.07
N ASN A 481 -5.60 33.88 22.90
CA ASN A 481 -4.75 32.71 22.59
C ASN A 481 -5.36 31.32 22.88
N GLY A 482 -6.70 31.20 22.95
CA GLY A 482 -7.42 29.94 23.17
C GLY A 482 -7.70 29.60 24.64
N TRP A 483 -7.46 30.53 25.55
CA TRP A 483 -7.84 30.43 26.97
C TRP A 483 -9.27 30.89 27.24
N TYR A 484 -9.80 30.56 28.42
CA TYR A 484 -11.14 30.95 28.87
C TYR A 484 -11.08 31.61 30.25
N THR A 485 -11.63 32.82 30.36
CA THR A 485 -11.59 33.65 31.58
C THR A 485 -12.91 33.61 32.38
N GLY A 486 -13.88 32.79 31.95
CA GLY A 486 -15.21 32.73 32.54
C GLY A 486 -15.87 31.34 32.42
N PRO A 487 -17.15 31.22 32.80
CA PRO A 487 -17.88 29.95 32.76
C PRO A 487 -18.18 29.52 31.32
N LEU A 488 -18.03 28.22 31.05
CA LEU A 488 -18.42 27.63 29.77
C LEU A 488 -19.93 27.37 29.75
N THR A 489 -20.56 27.50 28.59
CA THR A 489 -21.96 27.10 28.37
C THR A 489 -22.01 26.07 27.25
N LEU A 490 -22.44 24.86 27.58
CA LEU A 490 -22.86 23.86 26.59
C LEU A 490 -24.29 24.17 26.15
N SER A 491 -24.57 24.02 24.86
CA SER A 491 -25.93 24.16 24.31
C SER A 491 -26.15 23.21 23.15
N ALA A 492 -26.97 22.19 23.41
CA ALA A 492 -27.44 21.20 22.46
C ALA A 492 -28.64 21.74 21.66
N ASN A 493 -28.68 21.42 20.38
CA ASN A 493 -29.81 21.71 19.51
C ASN A 493 -30.19 20.47 18.69
N ASP A 494 -31.49 20.19 18.66
CA ASP A 494 -32.10 19.46 17.55
C ASP A 494 -33.41 20.19 17.19
N THR A 495 -33.82 20.07 15.92
CA THR A 495 -34.94 20.75 15.29
C THR A 495 -36.11 19.82 14.94
N VAL A 496 -35.97 18.50 15.12
CA VAL A 496 -36.91 17.47 14.61
C VAL A 496 -37.69 16.82 15.76
N SER A 497 -37.08 15.92 16.54
CA SER A 497 -37.68 15.39 17.79
C SER A 497 -37.34 16.25 19.03
N GLY A 498 -36.28 17.04 18.92
CA GLY A 498 -35.67 17.91 19.91
C GLY A 498 -34.89 17.15 20.98
N VAL A 499 -33.87 17.79 21.56
CA VAL A 499 -33.04 17.25 22.65
C VAL A 499 -33.88 16.63 23.78
N LEU A 500 -33.42 15.47 24.27
CA LEU A 500 -33.92 14.75 25.43
C LEU A 500 -33.03 15.00 26.66
N ASN A 501 -31.71 14.80 26.49
CA ASN A 501 -30.71 15.04 27.53
C ASN A 501 -29.40 15.56 26.93
N LEU A 502 -28.59 16.18 27.78
CA LEU A 502 -27.23 16.63 27.51
C LEU A 502 -26.32 16.02 28.59
N THR A 503 -25.29 15.31 28.16
CA THR A 503 -24.33 14.63 29.03
C THR A 503 -22.94 15.20 28.84
N TYR A 504 -22.19 15.33 29.94
CA TYR A 504 -20.79 15.72 29.88
C TYR A 504 -19.97 15.03 30.98
N ARG A 505 -18.65 15.00 30.82
CA ARG A 505 -17.70 14.71 31.89
C ARG A 505 -16.48 15.60 31.79
N LEU A 506 -15.88 15.85 32.95
CA LEU A 506 -14.62 16.55 33.10
C LEU A 506 -13.55 15.55 33.54
N ASP A 507 -12.34 15.69 33.00
CA ASP A 507 -11.11 15.07 33.50
C ASP A 507 -11.20 13.54 33.64
N SER A 508 -11.80 12.93 32.61
CA SER A 508 -12.11 11.49 32.53
C SER A 508 -13.00 10.92 33.65
N GLY A 509 -13.66 11.77 34.43
CA GLY A 509 -14.59 11.38 35.49
C GLY A 509 -15.89 10.72 34.99
N SER A 510 -16.80 10.42 35.92
CA SER A 510 -18.12 9.86 35.61
C SER A 510 -18.95 10.83 34.75
N PRO A 511 -19.69 10.34 33.74
CA PRO A 511 -20.67 11.14 33.00
C PRO A 511 -21.75 11.72 33.92
N ILE A 512 -22.08 12.99 33.69
CA ILE A 512 -23.16 13.74 34.33
C ILE A 512 -24.20 14.02 33.24
N GLU A 513 -25.32 13.30 33.28
CA GLU A 513 -26.48 13.53 32.42
C GLU A 513 -27.38 14.63 33.01
N ILE A 514 -27.87 15.52 32.16
CA ILE A 514 -28.78 16.61 32.52
C ILE A 514 -30.02 16.58 31.62
N THR A 515 -31.20 16.59 32.24
CA THR A 515 -32.48 16.72 31.54
C THR A 515 -32.67 18.15 31.04
N GLY A 516 -32.36 18.40 29.77
CA GLY A 516 -32.43 19.71 29.15
C GLY A 516 -31.44 19.87 27.99
N SER A 517 -31.43 21.04 27.36
CA SER A 517 -30.61 21.35 26.19
C SER A 517 -29.39 22.25 26.46
N SER A 518 -29.11 22.60 27.72
CA SER A 518 -27.99 23.50 28.06
C SER A 518 -27.52 23.36 29.50
N VAL A 519 -26.20 23.53 29.73
CA VAL A 519 -25.62 23.63 31.08
C VAL A 519 -24.49 24.67 31.12
N ILE A 520 -24.35 25.35 32.26
CA ILE A 520 -23.25 26.28 32.55
C ILE A 520 -22.23 25.56 33.47
N LEU A 521 -20.99 25.46 33.01
CA LEU A 521 -19.87 24.78 33.68
C LEU A 521 -18.94 25.82 34.33
N ASN A 522 -18.89 25.80 35.67
CA ASN A 522 -18.02 26.66 36.47
C ASN A 522 -16.71 25.91 36.79
N LEU A 523 -15.82 25.83 35.80
CA LEU A 523 -14.51 25.20 35.93
C LEU A 523 -13.61 26.01 36.89
N GLN A 524 -12.61 25.34 37.48
CA GLN A 524 -11.52 26.02 38.19
C GLN A 524 -10.48 26.52 37.17
N ASP A 525 -9.45 27.20 37.66
CA ASP A 525 -8.29 27.55 36.82
C ASP A 525 -7.46 26.28 36.66
N GLY A 526 -7.13 25.92 35.42
CA GLY A 526 -6.74 24.55 35.08
C GLY A 526 -6.77 24.24 33.58
N ALA A 527 -5.98 23.25 33.16
CA ALA A 527 -6.17 22.58 31.87
C ALA A 527 -7.14 21.41 32.05
N HIS A 528 -8.37 21.55 31.56
CA HIS A 528 -9.43 20.56 31.70
C HIS A 528 -9.69 19.80 30.39
N THR A 529 -10.07 18.53 30.50
CA THR A 529 -10.60 17.73 29.38
C THR A 529 -12.11 17.61 29.51
N LEU A 530 -12.84 18.28 28.62
CA LEU A 530 -14.30 18.26 28.57
C LEU A 530 -14.77 17.34 27.44
N GLU A 531 -15.36 16.20 27.79
CA GLU A 531 -16.11 15.37 26.85
C GLU A 531 -17.61 15.65 27.01
N TYR A 532 -18.34 15.79 25.90
CA TYR A 532 -19.78 16.08 25.90
C TYR A 532 -20.50 15.44 24.71
N TRP A 533 -21.77 15.10 24.92
CA TRP A 533 -22.69 14.59 23.91
C TRP A 533 -24.14 14.77 24.39
N SER A 534 -25.08 14.85 23.47
CA SER A 534 -26.52 14.89 23.75
C SER A 534 -27.26 13.77 23.01
N ALA A 535 -28.45 13.45 23.51
CA ALA A 535 -29.40 12.58 22.83
C ALA A 535 -30.72 13.31 22.60
N ASP A 536 -31.42 12.98 21.52
CA ASP A 536 -32.74 13.51 21.19
C ASP A 536 -33.89 12.61 21.70
N LYS A 537 -35.14 12.97 21.36
CA LYS A 537 -36.32 12.19 21.76
C LYS A 537 -36.59 11.00 20.85
N ALA A 538 -35.97 10.91 19.68
CA ALA A 538 -35.99 9.72 18.82
C ALA A 538 -34.98 8.66 19.27
N GLY A 539 -33.97 9.04 20.06
CA GLY A 539 -32.90 8.18 20.55
C GLY A 539 -31.61 8.23 19.73
N ASN A 540 -31.44 9.20 18.81
CA ASN A 540 -30.12 9.44 18.23
C ASN A 540 -29.22 10.08 19.29
N VAL A 541 -27.93 9.73 19.24
CA VAL A 541 -26.91 10.24 20.17
C VAL A 541 -25.77 10.83 19.34
N GLU A 542 -25.33 12.03 19.67
CA GLU A 542 -24.22 12.66 18.94
C GLU A 542 -22.89 11.98 19.25
N VAL A 543 -21.94 12.03 18.30
CA VAL A 543 -20.59 11.49 18.51
C VAL A 543 -19.92 12.31 19.61
N HIS A 544 -19.38 11.63 20.64
CA HIS A 544 -18.75 12.25 21.81
C HIS A 544 -17.69 13.28 21.40
N GLN A 545 -17.99 14.55 21.63
CA GLN A 545 -17.08 15.66 21.35
C GLN A 545 -16.10 15.81 22.50
N ASN A 546 -14.80 15.88 22.19
CA ASN A 546 -13.73 16.07 23.16
C ASN A 546 -13.07 17.43 22.93
N LYS A 547 -13.07 18.31 23.95
CA LYS A 547 -12.46 19.63 23.90
C LYS A 547 -11.52 19.83 25.09
N VAL A 548 -10.26 20.19 24.82
CA VAL A 548 -9.36 20.71 25.84
C VAL A 548 -9.77 22.15 26.15
N VAL A 549 -9.89 22.47 27.43
CA VAL A 549 -10.35 23.77 27.94
C VAL A 549 -9.32 24.28 28.92
N ASN A 550 -8.53 25.26 28.47
CA ASN A 550 -7.52 25.92 29.27
C ASN A 550 -8.14 27.15 29.95
N VAL A 551 -8.29 27.11 31.28
CA VAL A 551 -9.00 28.12 32.07
C VAL A 551 -8.03 28.87 32.95
N ASP A 552 -8.07 30.19 32.89
CA ASP A 552 -7.29 31.08 33.76
C ASP A 552 -8.08 32.37 33.99
N LYS A 553 -8.26 32.77 35.25
CA LYS A 553 -9.12 33.90 35.65
C LYS A 553 -8.43 34.90 36.55
N ARG A 554 -7.12 34.75 36.77
CA ARG A 554 -6.34 35.57 37.69
C ARG A 554 -5.40 36.45 36.90
N ALA A 555 -5.37 37.73 37.24
CA ALA A 555 -4.39 38.63 36.66
C ALA A 555 -2.98 38.29 37.17
N PRO A 556 -1.94 38.44 36.32
CA PRO A 556 -0.56 38.35 36.73
C PRO A 556 -0.19 39.49 37.71
N VAL A 557 0.98 39.37 38.35
CA VAL A 557 1.49 40.32 39.35
C VAL A 557 2.87 40.83 38.98
N THR A 558 3.04 42.16 38.95
CA THR A 558 4.31 42.83 38.63
C THR A 558 5.01 43.33 39.87
N SER A 559 6.32 43.10 39.92
CA SER A 559 7.26 43.63 40.91
C SER A 559 8.28 44.55 40.25
N VAL A 560 8.85 45.48 41.02
CA VAL A 560 9.97 46.32 40.60
C VAL A 560 11.16 46.09 41.54
N SER A 561 12.34 45.96 40.96
CA SER A 561 13.63 45.85 41.66
C SER A 561 14.70 46.65 40.91
N ALA A 562 15.84 46.93 41.55
CA ALA A 562 16.97 47.60 40.92
C ALA A 562 18.27 47.28 41.70
N PRO A 563 19.44 47.75 41.25
CA PRO A 563 20.60 47.90 42.12
C PRO A 563 20.29 48.96 43.19
N ASP A 564 20.02 48.51 44.41
CA ASP A 564 19.73 49.38 45.55
C ASP A 564 20.98 50.21 45.91
N GLY A 565 20.80 51.53 45.99
CA GLY A 565 21.66 52.43 46.75
C GLY A 565 21.04 52.73 48.11
N ASP A 566 21.77 53.49 48.94
CA ASP A 566 21.28 53.86 50.27
C ASP A 566 20.07 54.82 50.21
N ASN A 567 19.35 54.91 51.33
CA ASN A 567 18.29 55.88 51.59
C ASN A 567 17.10 55.87 50.59
N GLY A 568 16.94 54.79 49.83
CA GLY A 568 15.88 54.63 48.82
C GLY A 568 16.17 55.34 47.51
N TRP A 569 17.45 55.46 47.13
CA TRP A 569 17.89 55.82 45.78
C TRP A 569 18.31 54.57 45.00
N TYR A 570 17.99 54.52 43.72
CA TYR A 570 18.49 53.50 42.80
C TYR A 570 19.69 54.04 42.04
N ILE A 571 20.77 53.23 41.98
CA ILE A 571 22.06 53.61 41.38
C ILE A 571 22.30 52.98 40.00
N GLY A 572 21.23 52.48 39.38
CA GLY A 572 21.25 51.80 38.10
C GLY A 572 19.84 51.60 37.53
N PRO A 573 19.69 50.89 36.40
CA PRO A 573 18.40 50.69 35.75
C PRO A 573 17.47 49.80 36.59
N LEU A 574 16.18 50.10 36.56
CA LEU A 574 15.14 49.35 37.26
C LEU A 574 14.73 48.15 36.41
N THR A 575 14.35 47.05 37.03
CA THR A 575 13.80 45.87 36.36
C THR A 575 12.38 45.61 36.85
N LEU A 576 11.43 45.71 35.92
CA LEU A 576 10.06 45.23 36.11
C LEU A 576 10.04 43.73 35.83
N THR A 577 9.62 42.93 36.81
CA THR A 577 9.44 41.48 36.65
C THR A 577 8.03 41.10 37.04
N ALA A 578 7.28 40.59 36.08
CA ALA A 578 5.94 40.10 36.25
C ALA A 578 5.93 38.57 36.29
N SER A 579 5.16 38.02 37.22
CA SER A 579 4.86 36.59 37.30
C SER A 579 3.37 36.39 37.07
N ASP A 580 3.02 35.37 36.30
CA ASP A 580 1.68 34.80 36.37
C ASP A 580 1.48 34.12 37.75
N HIS A 581 0.24 33.83 38.13
CA HIS A 581 -0.08 33.26 39.43
C HIS A 581 -0.08 31.72 39.38
N PRO A 582 0.87 31.04 40.06
CA PRO A 582 0.89 29.58 40.09
C PRO A 582 -0.38 29.04 40.76
N GLY A 583 -1.17 28.27 40.04
CA GLY A 583 -2.39 27.66 40.59
C GLY A 583 -2.09 26.47 41.51
N MET A 584 -3.12 25.67 41.78
CA MET A 584 -3.10 24.74 42.92
C MET A 584 -2.13 23.56 42.79
N ASP A 585 -1.54 23.33 41.61
CA ASP A 585 -0.46 22.36 41.36
C ASP A 585 0.95 22.98 41.32
N GLY A 586 1.08 24.30 41.37
CA GLY A 586 2.34 25.05 41.25
C GLY A 586 2.76 25.41 39.83
N ILE A 587 1.93 25.13 38.81
CA ILE A 587 2.17 25.47 37.40
C ILE A 587 1.63 26.89 37.10
N LEU A 588 2.33 27.64 36.25
CA LEU A 588 1.84 28.90 35.67
C LEU A 588 0.91 28.55 34.51
N TYR A 589 -0.28 29.15 34.45
CA TYR A 589 -1.32 28.66 33.56
C TYR A 589 -1.22 29.33 32.19
N SER A 590 -1.44 30.64 32.11
CA SER A 590 -1.36 31.34 30.83
C SER A 590 -0.04 32.10 30.59
N ASP A 591 0.83 32.28 31.58
CA ASP A 591 2.09 33.04 31.50
C ASP A 591 1.91 34.53 31.13
N VAL A 592 2.88 35.38 31.50
CA VAL A 592 2.83 36.82 31.19
C VAL A 592 3.07 37.09 29.71
N ALA A 593 2.06 37.61 29.01
CA ALA A 593 2.17 38.05 27.63
C ALA A 593 2.86 39.41 27.49
N SER A 594 2.58 40.36 28.40
CA SER A 594 3.11 41.73 28.30
C SER A 594 3.18 42.48 29.62
N ILE A 595 4.23 43.29 29.78
CA ILE A 595 4.32 44.34 30.79
C ILE A 595 4.01 45.69 30.13
N PHE A 596 3.21 46.50 30.80
CA PHE A 596 2.94 47.89 30.46
C PHE A 596 3.52 48.80 31.55
N TYR A 597 4.14 49.91 31.17
CA TYR A 597 4.67 50.88 32.12
C TYR A 597 4.60 52.31 31.59
N GLN A 598 4.60 53.26 32.50
CA GLN A 598 4.56 54.70 32.25
C GLN A 598 5.44 55.39 33.28
N VAL A 599 6.34 56.28 32.81
CA VAL A 599 7.15 57.14 33.66
C VAL A 599 6.52 58.53 33.65
N ASP A 600 6.22 59.05 34.84
CA ASP A 600 5.50 60.29 35.10
C ASP A 600 4.22 60.40 34.24
N SER A 601 4.04 61.50 33.51
CA SER A 601 2.93 61.70 32.56
C SER A 601 3.32 61.36 31.11
N GLY A 602 4.30 60.49 30.91
CA GLY A 602 4.74 60.03 29.58
C GLY A 602 3.70 59.16 28.87
N ALA A 603 4.01 58.71 27.65
CA ALA A 603 3.17 57.73 26.95
C ALA A 603 3.35 56.33 27.57
N VAL A 604 2.25 55.58 27.73
CA VAL A 604 2.30 54.17 28.14
C VAL A 604 3.12 53.37 27.13
N GLN A 605 4.15 52.70 27.61
CA GLN A 605 4.98 51.77 26.86
C GLN A 605 4.48 50.34 27.08
N ARG A 606 4.60 49.49 26.05
CA ARG A 606 4.33 48.05 26.11
C ARG A 606 5.60 47.28 25.79
N TYR A 607 5.86 46.23 26.55
CA TYR A 607 6.86 45.21 26.29
C TYR A 607 6.21 43.83 26.31
N ASN A 608 6.65 42.94 25.42
CA ASN A 608 6.13 41.57 25.36
C ASN A 608 7.10 40.63 26.12
N GLY A 609 6.59 39.92 27.12
CA GLY A 609 7.37 39.05 28.02
C GLY A 609 7.33 39.47 29.49
N SER A 610 7.89 38.62 30.35
CA SER A 610 7.76 38.65 31.82
C SER A 610 8.82 39.47 32.58
N SER A 611 9.89 39.93 31.93
CA SER A 611 10.89 40.79 32.58
C SER A 611 11.48 41.83 31.63
N LEU A 612 11.57 43.08 32.10
CA LEU A 612 12.04 44.25 31.36
C LEU A 612 12.92 45.13 32.26
N THR A 613 14.13 45.42 31.79
CA THR A 613 14.99 46.45 32.40
C THR A 613 14.77 47.81 31.72
N ILE A 614 14.49 48.85 32.51
CA ILE A 614 14.25 50.23 32.08
C ILE A 614 15.28 51.18 32.69
N SER A 615 15.80 52.11 31.87
CA SER A 615 16.61 53.23 32.34
C SER A 615 15.73 54.47 32.49
N ILE A 616 15.69 55.02 33.70
CA ILE A 616 15.00 56.28 34.03
C ILE A 616 16.10 57.34 34.30
N PRO A 617 15.91 58.62 33.91
CA PRO A 617 16.85 59.69 34.25
C PRO A 617 17.04 59.88 35.77
N ASP A 618 18.10 60.60 36.16
CA ASP A 618 18.31 60.97 37.56
C ASP A 618 17.23 61.97 38.02
N GLY A 619 16.58 61.68 39.15
CA GLY A 619 15.39 62.42 39.59
C GLY A 619 14.53 61.67 40.59
N THR A 620 13.35 62.22 40.85
CA THR A 620 12.25 61.53 41.55
C THR A 620 11.08 61.42 40.57
N HIS A 621 10.68 60.19 40.27
CA HIS A 621 9.72 59.87 39.21
C HIS A 621 8.55 59.04 39.76
N THR A 622 7.38 59.20 39.16
CA THR A 622 6.26 58.28 39.37
C THR A 622 6.35 57.17 38.32
N LEU A 623 6.44 55.91 38.76
CA LEU A 623 6.42 54.75 37.87
C LEU A 623 5.06 54.05 38.04
N SER A 624 4.24 54.10 37.00
CA SER A 624 2.98 53.37 36.91
C SER A 624 3.19 52.12 36.05
N TYR A 625 2.74 50.94 36.49
CA TYR A 625 2.96 49.70 35.76
C TYR A 625 1.87 48.64 36.04
N TRP A 626 1.70 47.72 35.10
CA TRP A 626 0.83 46.54 35.20
C TRP A 626 1.23 45.49 34.15
N SER A 627 0.80 44.26 34.33
CA SER A 627 0.98 43.16 33.39
C SER A 627 -0.33 42.61 32.84
N VAL A 628 -0.22 41.86 31.74
CA VAL A 628 -1.31 41.12 31.09
C VAL A 628 -0.77 39.73 30.71
N ASP A 629 -1.54 38.69 31.01
CA ASP A 629 -1.21 37.29 30.71
C ASP A 629 -1.57 36.91 29.25
N ASN A 630 -1.33 35.66 28.84
CA ASN A 630 -1.81 35.20 27.52
C ASN A 630 -3.30 34.87 27.48
N SER A 631 -4.00 34.80 28.61
CA SER A 631 -5.46 34.63 28.65
C SER A 631 -6.24 35.94 28.45
N GLY A 632 -5.60 37.09 28.65
CA GLY A 632 -6.19 38.42 28.61
C GLY A 632 -6.61 39.00 29.98
N ASN A 633 -6.29 38.36 31.11
CA ASN A 633 -6.47 38.95 32.44
C ASN A 633 -5.50 40.12 32.62
N VAL A 634 -6.01 41.25 33.12
CA VAL A 634 -5.25 42.51 33.23
C VAL A 634 -5.02 42.85 34.71
N GLU A 635 -3.76 43.06 35.08
CA GLU A 635 -3.38 43.51 36.42
C GLU A 635 -3.86 44.95 36.67
N SER A 636 -4.26 45.24 37.91
CA SER A 636 -4.62 46.62 38.30
C SER A 636 -3.37 47.51 38.38
N THR A 637 -3.41 48.69 37.74
CA THR A 637 -2.26 49.60 37.66
C THR A 637 -1.67 49.97 39.03
N ILE A 638 -0.48 49.44 39.30
CA ILE A 638 0.34 49.81 40.45
C ILE A 638 1.01 51.15 40.14
N ASN A 639 1.12 52.00 41.16
CA ASN A 639 1.78 53.30 41.07
C ASN A 639 2.78 53.40 42.24
N THR A 640 4.04 53.69 41.94
CA THR A 640 5.09 53.85 42.96
C THR A 640 5.95 55.09 42.66
N THR A 641 6.63 55.61 43.68
CA THR A 641 7.61 56.69 43.52
C THR A 641 9.02 56.10 43.58
N VAL A 642 9.80 56.32 42.52
CA VAL A 642 11.18 55.87 42.42
C VAL A 642 12.12 57.07 42.43
N LYS A 643 13.31 56.91 43.03
CA LYS A 643 14.36 57.94 43.02
C LYS A 643 15.60 57.34 42.38
N VAL A 644 16.25 58.07 41.50
CA VAL A 644 17.40 57.61 40.73
C VAL A 644 18.53 58.62 40.82
N ASP A 645 19.75 58.16 41.12
CA ASP A 645 20.98 58.95 41.04
C ASP A 645 22.13 58.08 40.55
N THR A 646 22.58 58.34 39.32
CA THR A 646 23.68 57.67 38.63
C THR A 646 24.96 58.54 38.53
N VAL A 647 24.93 59.79 39.03
CA VAL A 647 26.08 60.71 39.02
C VAL A 647 27.06 60.39 40.15
N LEU A 648 28.22 59.82 39.81
CA LEU A 648 29.26 59.50 40.79
C LEU A 648 29.79 60.76 41.52
N PRO A 649 30.08 60.66 42.83
CA PRO A 649 30.65 61.75 43.59
C PRO A 649 32.12 62.01 43.22
N SER A 650 32.62 63.20 43.58
CA SER A 650 34.03 63.58 43.50
C SER A 650 34.37 64.57 44.62
N VAL A 651 35.66 64.75 44.90
CA VAL A 651 36.13 65.65 45.96
C VAL A 651 37.49 66.23 45.63
N PHE A 652 37.67 67.52 45.93
CA PHE A 652 38.90 68.29 45.74
C PHE A 652 39.42 68.77 47.09
N TRP A 653 40.70 69.11 47.18
CA TRP A 653 41.29 69.72 48.39
C TRP A 653 42.13 70.94 48.05
N ALA A 654 42.25 71.85 49.02
CA ALA A 654 43.16 73.00 48.97
C ALA A 654 43.70 73.31 50.38
N ALA A 655 44.87 73.97 50.45
CA ALA A 655 45.40 74.56 51.68
C ALA A 655 45.18 76.08 51.67
N ASN A 656 44.88 76.67 52.83
CA ASN A 656 44.61 78.10 52.99
C ASN A 656 45.82 79.02 52.75
N SER A 657 47.03 78.46 52.72
CA SER A 657 48.28 79.16 52.43
C SER A 657 49.27 78.26 51.68
N THR A 658 50.23 78.86 50.98
CA THR A 658 51.34 78.16 50.33
C THR A 658 52.52 78.00 51.27
N PRO A 659 53.31 76.90 51.18
CA PRO A 659 54.54 76.76 51.95
C PRO A 659 55.58 77.79 51.49
N ASN A 660 56.63 77.99 52.28
CA ASN A 660 57.79 78.76 51.86
C ASN A 660 58.62 78.01 50.79
N ALA A 661 59.67 78.66 50.25
CA ALA A 661 60.51 78.10 49.19
C ALA A 661 61.24 76.79 49.55
N TYR A 662 61.29 76.40 50.83
CA TYR A 662 61.83 75.13 51.31
C TYR A 662 60.76 74.05 51.57
N GLY A 663 59.48 74.33 51.28
CA GLY A 663 58.36 73.42 51.52
C GLY A 663 57.80 73.45 52.94
N TRP A 664 58.17 74.44 53.77
CA TRP A 664 57.78 74.53 55.17
C TRP A 664 56.78 75.66 55.46
N TYR A 665 55.91 75.41 56.44
CA TYR A 665 55.09 76.41 57.11
C TYR A 665 55.62 76.70 58.52
N ASN A 666 55.47 77.93 58.99
CA ASN A 666 55.79 78.38 60.36
C ASN A 666 54.53 78.66 61.21
N HIS A 667 53.35 78.32 60.70
CA HIS A 667 52.04 78.55 61.29
C HIS A 667 51.12 77.34 61.05
N ASP A 668 49.91 77.36 61.62
CA ASP A 668 48.89 76.34 61.41
C ASP A 668 48.32 76.41 59.99
N VAL A 669 48.10 75.25 59.36
CA VAL A 669 47.57 75.13 57.99
C VAL A 669 46.14 74.62 58.05
N LEU A 670 45.19 75.34 57.44
CA LEU A 670 43.83 74.85 57.22
C LEU A 670 43.77 74.18 55.85
N ILE A 671 43.27 72.94 55.82
CA ILE A 671 42.92 72.20 54.60
C ILE A 671 41.41 72.21 54.47
N GLU A 672 40.92 72.57 53.28
CA GLU A 672 39.50 72.55 52.91
C GLU A 672 39.26 71.41 51.90
N PHE A 673 38.22 70.60 52.11
CA PHE A 673 37.78 69.53 51.23
C PHE A 673 36.42 69.88 50.61
N THR A 674 36.39 70.08 49.30
CA THR A 674 35.19 70.49 48.55
C THR A 674 34.57 69.28 47.83
N PRO A 675 33.39 68.77 48.26
CA PRO A 675 32.68 67.71 47.57
C PRO A 675 31.92 68.24 46.34
N VAL A 676 31.75 67.39 45.34
CA VAL A 676 30.79 67.56 44.23
C VAL A 676 30.04 66.25 44.06
N VAL A 677 28.70 66.30 44.09
CA VAL A 677 27.82 65.12 44.22
C VAL A 677 26.59 65.22 43.31
N GLY A 678 25.94 64.08 43.10
CA GLY A 678 24.67 63.96 42.38
C GLY A 678 23.45 64.53 43.13
N ILE A 679 22.27 64.25 42.58
CA ILE A 679 20.98 64.76 43.09
C ILE A 679 20.60 64.20 44.48
N SER A 680 21.20 63.09 44.90
CA SER A 680 21.09 62.54 46.25
C SER A 680 21.80 63.37 47.33
N GLY A 681 22.69 64.29 46.94
CA GLY A 681 23.41 65.18 47.87
C GLY A 681 24.59 64.52 48.59
N VAL A 682 25.17 65.21 49.57
CA VAL A 682 26.28 64.68 50.40
C VAL A 682 25.71 63.96 51.61
N GLN A 683 26.06 62.69 51.80
CA GLN A 683 25.72 61.91 53.01
C GLN A 683 26.82 62.05 54.08
N SER A 684 28.09 62.00 53.70
CA SER A 684 29.20 62.19 54.63
C SER A 684 30.48 62.72 53.97
N ILE A 685 31.32 63.37 54.79
CA ILE A 685 32.68 63.79 54.45
C ILE A 685 33.54 63.37 55.64
N ILE A 686 34.55 62.53 55.41
CA ILE A 686 35.45 62.01 56.43
C ILE A 686 36.88 62.42 56.03
N PRO A 687 37.71 63.03 56.90
CA PRO A 687 37.45 63.35 58.31
C PRO A 687 36.50 64.54 58.53
N GLY A 688 36.27 65.37 57.50
CA GLY A 688 35.39 66.53 57.53
C GLY A 688 35.64 67.44 56.32
N SER A 689 34.85 68.50 56.14
CA SER A 689 35.08 69.51 55.08
C SER A 689 36.25 70.45 55.37
N GLU A 690 36.69 70.54 56.62
CA GLU A 690 37.78 71.40 57.08
C GLU A 690 38.68 70.63 58.06
N LEU A 691 39.99 70.82 57.98
CA LEU A 691 40.98 70.21 58.86
C LEU A 691 42.16 71.14 59.12
N VAL A 692 42.36 71.54 60.38
CA VAL A 692 43.50 72.37 60.79
C VAL A 692 44.67 71.50 61.26
N LEU A 693 45.80 71.59 60.57
CA LEU A 693 47.06 70.95 60.92
C LEU A 693 47.93 71.90 61.75
N THR A 694 48.30 71.46 62.95
CA THR A 694 49.07 72.26 63.92
C THR A 694 50.54 71.83 64.02
N SER A 695 50.87 70.70 63.40
CA SER A 695 52.21 70.08 63.29
C SER A 695 52.33 69.36 61.95
N SER A 696 53.54 68.90 61.60
CA SER A 696 53.79 68.20 60.33
C SER A 696 52.95 66.92 60.20
N SER A 697 52.33 66.69 59.04
CA SER A 697 51.50 65.52 58.76
C SER A 697 51.93 64.79 57.47
N ASN A 698 51.77 63.46 57.50
CA ASN A 698 51.71 62.63 56.30
C ASN A 698 50.46 62.98 55.45
N PRO A 699 50.43 62.55 54.18
CA PRO A 699 49.24 62.58 53.32
C PRO A 699 47.96 62.11 54.03
N ILE A 700 46.93 62.95 54.00
CA ILE A 700 45.59 62.70 54.55
C ILE A 700 44.63 62.39 53.42
N THR A 701 43.93 61.26 53.49
CA THR A 701 42.83 60.92 52.57
C THR A 701 41.51 61.43 53.13
N CYS A 702 40.75 62.14 52.30
CA CYS A 702 39.34 62.44 52.52
C CYS A 702 38.47 61.48 51.69
N THR A 703 37.42 60.94 52.30
CA THR A 703 36.36 60.17 51.66
C THR A 703 35.06 60.97 51.68
N VAL A 704 34.38 61.04 50.55
CA VAL A 704 33.04 61.63 50.43
C VAL A 704 32.06 60.53 50.02
N THR A 705 30.92 60.45 50.70
CA THR A 705 29.79 59.57 50.35
C THR A 705 28.60 60.43 49.92
N ASP A 706 27.93 60.06 48.84
CA ASP A 706 26.67 60.68 48.42
C ASP A 706 25.43 60.06 49.08
N GLY A 707 24.27 60.70 48.92
CA GLY A 707 23.00 60.26 49.49
C GLY A 707 22.50 58.90 48.97
N ALA A 708 23.11 58.37 47.91
CA ALA A 708 22.84 57.04 47.35
C ALA A 708 23.88 55.98 47.80
N GLY A 709 24.80 56.33 48.70
CA GLY A 709 25.77 55.41 49.33
C GLY A 709 27.07 55.19 48.54
N ARG A 710 27.28 55.92 47.44
CA ARG A 710 28.48 55.77 46.60
C ARG A 710 29.60 56.68 47.10
N THR A 711 30.85 56.27 46.89
CA THR A 711 32.02 56.94 47.50
C THR A 711 33.06 57.42 46.49
N ALA A 712 33.73 58.51 46.85
CA ALA A 712 34.91 59.04 46.17
C ALA A 712 35.99 59.43 47.19
N ASN A 713 37.25 59.43 46.77
CA ASN A 713 38.40 59.69 47.64
C ASN A 713 39.37 60.68 46.99
N VAL A 714 39.99 61.54 47.79
CA VAL A 714 41.16 62.34 47.41
C VAL A 714 42.17 62.37 48.54
N THR A 715 43.46 62.42 48.22
CA THR A 715 44.55 62.44 49.20
C THR A 715 45.36 63.72 49.04
N THR A 716 45.72 64.34 50.17
CA THR A 716 46.57 65.54 50.25
C THR A 716 48.05 65.19 50.06
N ASP A 717 48.87 66.17 49.70
CA ASP A 717 50.33 66.04 49.84
C ASP A 717 50.75 66.02 51.32
N ALA A 718 52.02 65.68 51.59
CA ALA A 718 52.60 65.82 52.92
C ALA A 718 52.77 67.31 53.28
N ILE A 719 52.39 67.69 54.51
CA ILE A 719 52.43 69.08 54.99
C ILE A 719 53.47 69.21 56.10
N TYR A 720 54.50 70.03 55.88
CA TYR A 720 55.62 70.21 56.82
C TYR A 720 55.51 71.54 57.58
N ILE A 721 55.37 71.45 58.91
CA ILE A 721 55.19 72.61 59.82
C ILE A 721 56.30 72.60 60.89
N ASP A 722 57.01 73.72 61.02
CA ASP A 722 57.97 73.97 62.10
C ASP A 722 57.86 75.42 62.64
N LYS A 723 57.30 75.54 63.85
CA LYS A 723 57.13 76.81 64.57
C LYS A 723 58.22 77.08 65.63
N VAL A 724 59.27 76.25 65.70
CA VAL A 724 60.33 76.39 66.71
C VAL A 724 61.24 77.55 66.34
N ILE A 725 61.32 78.54 67.22
CA ILE A 725 62.24 79.68 67.09
C ILE A 725 63.65 79.22 67.54
N PRO A 726 64.70 79.39 66.70
CA PRO A 726 66.07 79.03 67.08
C PRO A 726 66.60 79.91 68.22
N THR A 727 67.58 79.42 68.98
CA THR A 727 68.27 80.22 70.03
C THR A 727 69.67 80.61 69.59
N ILE A 728 70.14 81.78 70.01
CA ILE A 728 71.45 82.37 69.65
C ILE A 728 72.13 82.94 70.89
N THR A 729 73.44 82.72 71.01
CA THR A 729 74.31 83.17 72.11
C THR A 729 75.55 83.89 71.58
N ALA A 730 76.07 84.85 72.35
CA ALA A 730 77.26 85.62 72.03
C ALA A 730 78.42 85.31 72.98
N PHE A 731 79.66 85.41 72.51
CA PHE A 731 80.88 85.28 73.32
C PHE A 731 82.04 86.10 72.75
N THR A 732 83.06 86.33 73.58
CA THR A 732 84.15 87.30 73.35
C THR A 732 85.52 86.64 73.19
N THR A 733 86.46 87.34 72.54
CA THR A 733 87.87 86.93 72.43
C THR A 733 88.76 88.18 72.34
N PRO A 734 89.61 88.50 73.35
CA PRO A 734 89.82 87.79 74.62
C PRO A 734 88.53 87.58 75.42
N ALA A 735 88.50 86.53 76.25
CA ALA A 735 87.25 86.04 76.85
C ALA A 735 86.59 87.07 77.78
N ASP A 736 87.34 87.57 78.76
CA ASP A 736 86.85 88.44 79.83
C ASP A 736 87.67 89.74 79.92
N PRO A 737 87.05 90.87 80.31
CA PRO A 737 87.77 92.12 80.59
C PRO A 737 88.60 92.02 81.87
N ASN A 738 89.36 93.09 82.16
CA ASN A 738 90.01 93.26 83.46
C ASN A 738 88.98 93.37 84.61
N THR A 739 89.45 93.35 85.86
CA THR A 739 88.58 93.41 87.05
C THR A 739 87.75 94.69 87.20
N ASN A 740 88.04 95.73 86.42
CA ASN A 740 87.31 97.00 86.39
C ASN A 740 86.30 97.06 85.21
N GLY A 741 86.17 95.99 84.41
CA GLY A 741 85.23 95.90 83.30
C GLY A 741 85.73 96.45 81.96
N TRP A 742 87.04 96.65 81.80
CA TRP A 742 87.67 97.18 80.59
C TRP A 742 88.65 96.20 79.96
N PHE A 743 88.75 96.19 78.63
CA PHE A 743 89.87 95.58 77.90
C PHE A 743 90.87 96.68 77.50
N ASN A 744 92.17 96.41 77.58
CA ASN A 744 93.22 97.28 77.02
C ASN A 744 93.78 96.77 75.68
N THR A 745 92.99 95.96 74.98
CA THR A 745 93.29 95.42 73.64
C THR A 745 91.99 95.23 72.85
N SER A 746 92.08 95.07 71.53
CA SER A 746 90.93 94.83 70.64
C SER A 746 90.18 93.53 70.96
N VAL A 747 88.85 93.52 70.79
CA VAL A 747 87.98 92.39 71.17
C VAL A 747 87.14 91.91 69.99
N THR A 748 87.10 90.61 69.75
CA THR A 748 86.18 89.98 68.79
C THR A 748 84.94 89.44 69.51
N VAL A 749 83.76 89.72 68.97
CA VAL A 749 82.49 89.13 69.39
C VAL A 749 82.05 88.12 68.33
N ASN A 750 81.74 86.90 68.79
CA ASN A 750 81.28 85.78 67.95
C ASN A 750 79.91 85.29 68.44
N PHE A 751 79.14 84.67 67.53
CA PHE A 751 77.83 84.10 67.82
C PHE A 751 77.77 82.61 67.47
N THR A 752 76.90 81.89 68.18
CA THR A 752 76.53 80.49 67.95
C THR A 752 75.03 80.30 68.15
N ALA A 753 74.42 79.30 67.51
CA ALA A 753 73.00 79.02 67.61
C ALA A 753 72.71 77.51 67.68
N THR A 754 71.47 77.16 68.06
CA THR A 754 70.97 75.77 68.03
C THR A 754 69.76 75.63 67.10
N ASN A 755 69.64 74.45 66.47
CA ASN A 755 68.70 74.19 65.39
C ASN A 755 67.31 73.77 65.89
N GLY A 756 66.25 74.27 65.24
CA GLY A 756 64.92 73.66 65.28
C GLY A 756 64.74 72.53 64.23
N PRO A 757 63.56 71.88 64.17
CA PRO A 757 63.25 70.79 63.23
C PRO A 757 63.56 71.05 61.75
N SER A 758 63.28 72.26 61.25
CA SER A 758 63.59 72.66 59.86
C SER A 758 65.08 72.93 59.61
N GLY A 759 65.89 73.01 60.66
CA GLY A 759 67.31 73.40 60.60
C GLY A 759 67.52 74.91 60.48
N ILE A 760 68.78 75.35 60.63
CA ILE A 760 69.18 76.73 60.38
C ILE A 760 69.39 76.96 58.88
N ASP A 761 68.98 78.15 58.43
CA ASP A 761 69.20 78.68 57.09
C ASP A 761 70.40 79.65 57.09
N THR A 762 70.36 80.67 57.95
CA THR A 762 71.39 81.72 58.03
C THR A 762 71.74 82.11 59.47
N MET A 763 72.99 82.50 59.70
CA MET A 763 73.46 83.18 60.92
C MET A 763 74.46 84.28 60.53
N ILE A 764 74.31 85.47 61.11
CA ILE A 764 75.17 86.64 60.85
C ILE A 764 75.43 87.41 62.16
N GLY A 765 76.58 88.08 62.28
CA GLY A 765 76.84 89.02 63.39
C GLY A 765 78.29 89.11 63.89
N ASN A 766 79.14 88.10 63.66
CA ASN A 766 80.51 88.08 64.21
C ASN A 766 81.33 89.29 63.71
N THR A 767 82.03 89.99 64.61
CA THR A 767 82.86 91.16 64.26
C THR A 767 83.98 91.43 65.28
N THR A 768 84.98 92.22 64.89
CA THR A 768 86.08 92.64 65.76
C THR A 768 86.06 94.15 66.00
N LEU A 769 86.01 94.54 67.26
CA LEU A 769 86.13 95.91 67.73
C LEU A 769 87.61 96.26 67.93
N THR A 770 88.15 97.08 67.04
CA THR A 770 89.58 97.45 67.03
C THR A 770 89.88 98.81 67.67
N GLY A 771 88.85 99.62 67.96
CA GLY A 771 88.99 100.94 68.60
C GLY A 771 88.61 100.93 70.08
N GLU A 772 89.15 101.90 70.82
CA GLU A 772 88.74 102.21 72.19
C GLU A 772 87.39 102.94 72.25
N GLY A 773 86.72 102.84 73.40
CA GLY A 773 85.38 103.35 73.67
C GLY A 773 84.59 102.44 74.62
N ALA A 774 83.69 103.05 75.40
CA ALA A 774 82.78 102.36 76.32
C ALA A 774 81.51 101.85 75.62
N ASP A 775 80.91 100.80 76.20
CA ASP A 775 79.60 100.21 75.87
C ASP A 775 79.35 99.88 74.38
N GLN A 776 80.42 99.53 73.64
CA GLN A 776 80.38 99.18 72.22
C GLN A 776 79.51 97.93 71.99
N LYS A 777 78.44 98.06 71.20
CA LYS A 777 77.46 96.99 70.96
C LYS A 777 77.77 96.18 69.70
N VAL A 778 77.54 94.86 69.77
CA VAL A 778 77.54 93.97 68.60
C VAL A 778 76.32 93.05 68.66
N THR A 779 75.54 92.98 67.58
CA THR A 779 74.31 92.16 67.48
C THR A 779 74.47 91.06 66.43
N GLY A 780 74.02 89.85 66.77
CA GLY A 780 73.93 88.71 65.87
C GLY A 780 72.50 88.21 65.72
N THR A 781 72.18 87.62 64.57
CA THR A 781 70.84 87.13 64.20
C THR A 781 70.93 85.75 63.53
N VAL A 782 69.95 84.89 63.76
CA VAL A 782 69.81 83.54 63.18
C VAL A 782 68.39 83.30 62.66
N THR A 783 68.26 82.53 61.57
CA THR A 783 67.00 82.20 60.88
C THR A 783 66.89 80.70 60.63
N SER A 784 65.74 80.07 60.89
CA SER A 784 65.45 78.67 60.51
C SER A 784 64.98 78.56 59.05
N ARG A 785 65.01 77.35 58.46
CA ARG A 785 64.45 77.13 57.11
C ARG A 785 62.92 77.22 57.05
N SER A 786 62.20 77.11 58.16
CA SER A 786 60.79 77.51 58.23
C SER A 786 60.58 79.02 58.27
N GLY A 787 61.63 79.82 58.49
CA GLY A 787 61.59 81.28 58.53
C GLY A 787 61.48 81.88 59.94
N ASN A 788 61.74 81.10 60.99
CA ASN A 788 61.70 81.58 62.38
C ASN A 788 63.03 82.26 62.74
N THR A 789 62.98 83.50 63.25
CA THR A 789 64.16 84.35 63.47
C THR A 789 64.40 84.68 64.95
N ASN A 790 65.66 84.81 65.36
CA ASN A 790 66.04 85.29 66.71
C ASN A 790 67.38 86.05 66.69
N SER A 791 67.62 86.92 67.67
CA SER A 791 68.79 87.81 67.72
C SER A 791 69.26 88.12 69.15
N THR A 792 70.56 88.33 69.35
CA THR A 792 71.15 88.71 70.66
C THR A 792 72.31 89.70 70.52
N THR A 793 72.67 90.42 71.58
CA THR A 793 73.63 91.54 71.55
C THR A 793 74.63 91.49 72.72
N ALA A 794 75.93 91.64 72.42
CA ALA A 794 77.00 91.82 73.41
C ALA A 794 77.39 93.31 73.56
N SER A 795 78.04 93.66 74.67
CA SER A 795 78.44 95.04 75.03
C SER A 795 79.86 95.05 75.62
N ILE A 796 80.76 95.90 75.10
CA ILE A 796 82.22 95.85 75.38
C ILE A 796 82.77 97.24 75.73
N ASN A 797 83.62 97.35 76.76
CA ASN A 797 84.41 98.57 77.05
C ASN A 797 85.89 98.33 76.71
N ILE A 798 86.52 99.24 75.97
CA ILE A 798 87.92 99.15 75.57
C ILE A 798 88.61 100.51 75.82
N ASP A 799 89.81 100.52 76.40
CA ASP A 799 90.66 101.71 76.57
C ASP A 799 92.15 101.31 76.57
N MET A 800 92.94 101.88 75.66
CA MET A 800 94.34 101.51 75.44
C MET A 800 95.33 102.66 75.69
N THR A 801 94.84 103.81 76.16
CA THR A 801 95.62 105.05 76.26
C THR A 801 96.25 105.21 77.66
N GLU A 802 97.51 105.65 77.75
CA GLU A 802 98.21 105.85 79.04
C GLU A 802 97.82 107.17 79.74
N PRO A 803 97.71 107.18 81.09
CA PRO A 803 97.37 108.38 81.85
C PRO A 803 98.51 109.40 81.85
N VAL A 804 98.22 110.67 81.58
CA VAL A 804 99.23 111.74 81.61
C VAL A 804 99.58 112.12 83.06
N ILE A 805 100.85 112.34 83.37
CA ILE A 805 101.33 112.81 84.69
C ILE A 805 102.44 113.88 84.57
N SER A 806 102.47 114.82 85.51
CA SER A 806 103.44 115.93 85.56
C SER A 806 103.85 116.30 87.00
N CYS A 807 104.96 117.04 87.12
CA CYS A 807 105.54 117.52 88.39
C CYS A 807 105.91 119.01 88.32
N SER A 808 105.82 119.71 89.45
CA SER A 808 106.17 121.13 89.61
C SER A 808 106.84 121.40 90.96
N LEU A 809 107.70 122.44 91.00
CA LEU A 809 108.52 122.83 92.14
C LEU A 809 108.33 124.32 92.49
N GLU A 810 108.28 124.65 93.78
CA GLU A 810 108.10 126.03 94.24
C GLU A 810 108.97 126.36 95.48
N GLY A 811 109.73 127.46 95.45
CA GLY A 811 110.67 127.89 96.48
C GLY A 811 111.44 129.15 96.07
N HIS A 812 112.18 129.77 97.00
CA HIS A 812 112.99 130.95 96.70
C HIS A 812 114.29 130.57 95.95
N LEU A 813 114.59 131.31 94.89
CA LEU A 813 115.72 131.08 93.99
C LEU A 813 116.72 132.25 94.09
N SER A 814 117.98 131.91 94.30
CA SER A 814 119.10 132.87 94.27
C SER A 814 119.45 133.30 92.84
N ASP A 815 120.15 134.43 92.69
CA ASP A 815 120.67 135.00 91.42
C ASP A 815 121.54 134.03 90.57
N LYS A 816 121.87 132.86 91.10
CA LYS A 816 122.65 131.80 90.43
C LYS A 816 121.81 130.59 89.99
N GLY A 817 120.48 130.67 90.10
CA GLY A 817 119.54 129.65 89.60
C GLY A 817 119.33 128.45 90.52
N TRP A 818 119.73 128.55 91.80
CA TRP A 818 119.57 127.47 92.78
C TRP A 818 118.68 127.91 93.94
N PHE A 819 117.94 126.95 94.51
CA PHE A 819 117.09 127.22 95.67
C PHE A 819 117.94 127.52 96.92
N ASP A 820 117.47 128.42 97.76
CA ASP A 820 118.06 128.75 99.06
C ASP A 820 117.03 128.69 100.23
N SER A 821 115.78 128.31 99.93
CA SER A 821 114.75 127.92 100.89
C SER A 821 114.38 126.44 100.80
N ASP A 822 113.51 125.96 101.69
CA ASP A 822 112.73 124.74 101.45
C ASP A 822 111.97 124.83 100.12
N VAL A 823 111.77 123.68 99.46
CA VAL A 823 111.07 123.56 98.16
C VAL A 823 109.82 122.69 98.32
N GLN A 824 108.68 123.15 97.79
CA GLN A 824 107.45 122.37 97.70
C GLN A 824 107.37 121.63 96.35
N VAL A 825 106.84 120.40 96.38
CA VAL A 825 106.68 119.52 95.22
C VAL A 825 105.20 119.19 95.04
N THR A 826 104.68 119.39 93.83
CA THR A 826 103.28 119.15 93.45
C THR A 826 103.21 118.30 92.19
N LEU A 827 102.42 117.22 92.23
CA LEU A 827 102.16 116.33 91.10
C LEU A 827 100.72 116.49 90.62
N THR A 828 100.45 116.19 89.35
CA THR A 828 99.09 116.17 88.79
C THR A 828 99.00 115.14 87.66
N SER A 829 97.89 114.41 87.61
CA SER A 829 97.66 113.30 86.68
C SER A 829 96.22 113.29 86.15
N THR A 830 96.03 112.91 84.88
CA THR A 830 94.72 112.85 84.21
C THR A 830 94.66 111.73 83.17
N ASP A 831 93.53 111.07 83.09
CA ASP A 831 93.09 110.23 81.97
C ASP A 831 91.65 110.61 81.59
N ILE A 832 91.25 110.32 80.34
CA ILE A 832 90.01 110.78 79.72
C ILE A 832 88.97 109.68 79.44
N LEU A 833 89.30 108.38 79.56
CA LEU A 833 88.40 107.29 79.15
C LEU A 833 88.07 106.32 80.28
N SER A 834 89.00 105.48 80.75
CA SER A 834 88.79 104.64 81.94
C SER A 834 89.03 105.41 83.25
N GLY A 835 89.81 106.50 83.21
CA GLY A 835 90.09 107.41 84.31
C GLY A 835 91.24 106.95 85.21
N VAL A 836 91.91 107.90 85.86
CA VAL A 836 93.05 107.62 86.75
C VAL A 836 92.62 106.76 87.94
N ASN A 837 93.25 105.60 88.08
CA ASN A 837 93.09 104.67 89.22
C ASN A 837 93.94 105.11 90.42
N LYS A 838 95.21 105.48 90.18
CA LYS A 838 96.15 105.88 91.23
C LYS A 838 97.31 106.73 90.71
N THR A 839 97.93 107.48 91.62
CA THR A 839 99.15 108.25 91.38
C THR A 839 100.11 108.10 92.55
N GLU A 840 101.38 107.86 92.26
CA GLU A 840 102.42 107.49 93.22
C GLU A 840 103.70 108.30 93.00
N TYR A 841 104.51 108.46 94.04
CA TYR A 841 105.81 109.13 94.00
C TYR A 841 106.87 108.41 94.85
N SER A 842 108.14 108.64 94.54
CA SER A 842 109.27 108.02 95.22
C SER A 842 110.46 108.98 95.33
N MET A 843 111.22 108.85 96.41
CA MET A 843 112.45 109.62 96.66
C MET A 843 113.74 108.84 96.30
N ASP A 844 113.60 107.56 95.93
CA ASP A 844 114.71 106.65 95.61
C ASP A 844 114.50 105.84 94.32
N GLY A 845 113.31 105.94 93.70
CA GLY A 845 112.88 105.22 92.49
C GLY A 845 112.36 103.81 92.75
N ILE A 846 112.48 103.30 93.98
CA ILE A 846 112.23 101.91 94.37
C ILE A 846 111.01 101.82 95.29
N ASN A 847 110.93 102.69 96.30
CA ASN A 847 109.87 102.73 97.30
C ASN A 847 108.83 103.77 96.91
N TRP A 848 107.67 103.31 96.46
CA TRP A 848 106.59 104.13 95.93
C TRP A 848 105.51 104.40 97.00
N ASN A 849 105.08 105.65 97.10
CA ASN A 849 104.10 106.16 98.06
C ASN A 849 102.94 106.79 97.27
N ASN A 850 101.69 106.60 97.69
CA ASN A 850 100.56 107.28 97.04
C ASN A 850 100.68 108.80 97.19
N TYR A 851 100.52 109.53 96.09
CA TYR A 851 100.48 110.99 96.11
C TYR A 851 99.11 111.48 96.56
N THR A 852 99.04 112.02 97.78
CA THR A 852 97.79 112.52 98.40
C THR A 852 97.74 114.04 98.54
N GLY A 853 98.82 114.74 98.20
CA GLY A 853 98.90 116.20 98.20
C GLY A 853 100.34 116.72 98.18
N PRO A 854 100.55 118.04 97.97
CA PRO A 854 101.88 118.64 97.90
C PRO A 854 102.71 118.48 99.19
N PHE A 855 103.99 118.14 99.04
CA PHE A 855 104.93 117.94 100.16
C PHE A 855 106.18 118.83 100.03
N LYS A 856 107.00 118.94 101.08
CA LYS A 856 108.19 119.80 101.11
C LYS A 856 109.49 119.03 101.29
N ILE A 857 110.55 119.53 100.68
CA ILE A 857 111.95 119.10 100.82
C ILE A 857 112.73 120.24 101.47
N ALA A 858 113.39 119.96 102.58
CA ALA A 858 114.06 120.96 103.40
C ALA A 858 115.42 121.40 102.85
N LEU A 859 115.79 122.65 103.10
CA LEU A 859 117.05 123.27 102.70
C LEU A 859 118.27 122.39 103.03
N GLY A 860 119.14 122.19 102.02
CA GLY A 860 120.43 121.51 102.18
C GLY A 860 120.47 120.02 101.81
N LYS A 861 119.38 119.45 101.28
CA LYS A 861 119.37 118.09 100.70
C LYS A 861 119.17 118.13 99.18
N GLN A 862 120.23 117.87 98.42
CA GLN A 862 120.13 117.58 96.97
C GLN A 862 119.48 116.19 96.78
N MET A 863 118.46 116.06 95.92
CA MET A 863 117.80 114.78 95.65
C MET A 863 116.93 114.78 94.38
N TYR A 864 116.52 113.59 93.95
CA TYR A 864 115.52 113.36 92.91
C TYR A 864 114.14 113.04 93.51
N VAL A 865 113.09 113.28 92.72
CA VAL A 865 111.71 112.83 92.96
C VAL A 865 111.21 112.14 91.71
N TYR A 866 110.81 110.86 91.83
CA TYR A 866 110.18 110.07 90.78
C TYR A 866 108.65 110.06 91.00
N TYR A 867 107.87 109.94 89.92
CA TYR A 867 106.41 109.95 89.95
C TYR A 867 105.80 109.04 88.87
N ARG A 868 104.62 108.47 89.12
CA ARG A 868 103.89 107.61 88.17
C ARG A 868 102.38 107.65 88.36
N SER A 869 101.62 107.34 87.31
CA SER A 869 100.16 107.19 87.35
C SER A 869 99.72 105.91 86.65
N ALA A 870 98.54 105.40 87.02
CA ALA A 870 97.88 104.26 86.38
C ALA A 870 96.38 104.57 86.20
N ASP A 871 95.78 104.10 85.12
CA ASP A 871 94.34 104.20 84.83
C ASP A 871 93.55 102.93 85.26
N ASN A 872 92.25 102.89 84.98
CA ASN A 872 91.39 101.75 85.31
C ASN A 872 91.38 100.64 84.25
N ALA A 873 91.89 100.87 83.03
CA ALA A 873 92.13 99.83 82.03
C ALA A 873 93.41 99.02 82.32
N GLY A 874 94.37 99.62 83.02
CA GLY A 874 95.63 99.05 83.47
C GLY A 874 96.88 99.69 82.84
N ASN A 875 96.76 100.79 82.10
CA ASN A 875 97.90 101.43 81.43
C ASN A 875 98.59 102.43 82.39
N THR A 876 99.90 102.69 82.22
CA THR A 876 100.71 103.38 83.24
C THR A 876 101.82 104.28 82.69
N ALA A 877 101.92 105.52 83.17
CA ALA A 877 102.99 106.47 82.80
C ALA A 877 103.89 106.86 83.99
N THR A 878 105.10 107.36 83.71
CA THR A 878 106.17 107.64 84.69
C THR A 878 106.96 108.92 84.37
N GLY A 879 107.62 109.52 85.37
CA GLY A 879 108.55 110.64 85.20
C GLY A 879 109.44 110.90 86.43
N GLU A 880 110.39 111.84 86.31
CA GLU A 880 111.33 112.23 87.37
C GLU A 880 111.62 113.75 87.38
N GLN A 881 112.20 114.25 88.47
CA GLN A 881 112.57 115.66 88.67
C GLN A 881 113.75 115.78 89.66
N PHE A 882 114.69 116.71 89.43
CA PHE A 882 115.86 116.95 90.29
C PHE A 882 115.79 118.28 91.05
N ILE A 883 116.40 118.35 92.25
CA ILE A 883 116.49 119.54 93.10
C ILE A 883 117.92 119.71 93.64
N PHE A 884 118.49 120.91 93.52
CA PHE A 884 119.89 121.21 93.83
C PHE A 884 120.06 122.48 94.68
N PHE A 885 120.98 122.39 95.65
CA PHE A 885 121.44 123.45 96.54
C PHE A 885 122.95 123.64 96.34
N PRO A 886 123.52 124.85 96.43
CA PRO A 886 124.89 125.13 96.00
C PRO A 886 125.96 124.40 96.83
N PRO A 887 126.77 123.51 96.22
CA PRO A 887 127.88 122.86 96.88
C PRO A 887 129.14 123.70 96.76
N VAL A 888 130.19 123.13 97.34
CA VAL A 888 131.55 123.56 97.13
C VAL A 888 132.18 122.71 95.94
N SER A 889 131.40 122.20 94.87
CA SER A 889 131.69 121.13 93.75
C SER A 889 130.78 120.98 92.37
N ILE A 890 130.71 119.85 91.54
CA ILE A 890 130.35 119.69 90.02
C ILE A 890 129.58 118.38 89.40
N SER A 891 129.10 118.21 88.08
CA SER A 891 128.41 116.99 87.36
C SER A 891 128.14 116.92 85.74
N MET A 892 127.76 115.77 85.01
CA MET A 892 127.35 115.47 83.51
C MET A 892 126.86 113.95 83.18
N SER A 893 126.42 113.24 82.03
CA SER A 893 125.82 113.25 80.58
C SER A 893 125.77 111.77 79.86
N LEU A 894 125.19 111.18 78.69
CA LEU A 894 124.04 111.16 77.62
C LEU A 894 124.03 109.86 76.58
N VAL A 895 122.96 109.38 75.80
CA VAL A 895 122.90 108.11 74.82
C VAL A 895 121.70 107.82 73.73
N GLN A 896 121.68 106.76 72.78
CA GLN A 896 120.62 106.29 71.69
C GLN A 896 120.87 104.85 70.94
N GLY A 897 120.21 104.03 69.98
CA GLY A 897 119.01 103.71 69.00
C GLY A 897 119.22 102.38 68.03
N THR A 898 118.53 101.66 67.02
CA THR A 898 117.24 101.32 66.17
C THR A 898 117.42 100.02 65.15
N THR A 899 116.67 99.30 64.17
CA THR A 899 115.27 98.81 63.60
C THR A 899 115.25 97.73 62.33
N GLY A 900 114.15 97.04 61.76
CA GLY A 900 114.09 96.10 60.48
C GLY A 900 112.80 95.22 59.91
N PRO A 901 112.73 94.47 58.68
CA PRO A 901 111.53 93.84 57.88
C PRO A 901 111.55 92.43 56.99
N THR A 902 110.47 91.85 56.26
CA THR A 902 110.37 90.51 55.37
C THR A 902 109.07 90.11 54.41
N ALA A 903 109.01 89.06 53.44
CA ALA A 903 107.86 88.51 52.48
C ALA A 903 108.01 87.00 51.77
N THR A 904 107.31 86.17 50.83
CA THR A 904 106.23 86.00 49.68
C THR A 904 105.74 84.48 49.16
N PRO A 905 104.78 84.15 48.14
CA PRO A 905 104.10 82.77 47.72
C PRO A 905 103.79 82.23 46.17
N THR A 906 103.06 81.07 45.78
CA THR A 906 102.79 80.42 44.33
C THR A 906 101.61 79.25 43.97
N PRO A 907 101.45 78.38 42.82
CA PRO A 907 100.19 77.67 42.16
C PRO A 907 100.11 76.03 41.84
N GLU A 908 99.39 75.16 40.96
CA GLU A 908 98.35 74.98 39.78
C GLU A 908 97.79 73.44 39.35
N PRO A 909 96.79 73.07 38.40
CA PRO A 909 96.03 71.70 38.16
C PRO A 909 95.50 71.03 36.72
N SER A 910 94.88 69.76 36.54
CA SER A 910 94.14 69.04 35.30
C SER A 910 93.55 67.51 35.42
N VAL A 911 92.89 66.55 34.56
CA VAL A 911 91.93 66.25 33.32
C VAL A 911 91.60 64.65 32.91
N THR A 912 90.50 64.11 32.18
CA THR A 912 90.28 62.80 31.25
C THR A 912 88.81 62.04 30.97
N VAL A 913 88.54 60.93 30.10
CA VAL A 913 87.19 60.35 29.47
C VAL A 913 86.96 58.79 28.87
N SER A 914 85.69 58.23 28.55
CA SER A 914 85.07 57.00 27.72
C SER A 914 84.65 55.54 28.30
N PRO A 915 84.00 54.46 27.64
CA PRO A 915 82.54 54.06 27.40
C PRO A 915 81.94 52.57 27.66
N VAL A 916 80.63 52.27 27.35
CA VAL A 916 79.90 50.96 26.97
C VAL A 916 79.35 49.95 28.09
N PRO A 917 78.51 48.82 27.98
CA PRO A 917 77.62 48.08 26.97
C PRO A 917 76.23 47.38 27.44
N THR A 918 75.64 46.37 26.69
CA THR A 918 74.67 45.20 27.02
C THR A 918 73.10 45.36 27.22
N ALA A 919 72.11 44.39 27.19
CA ALA A 919 71.84 42.96 26.71
C ALA A 919 70.31 42.46 26.83
N THR A 920 69.88 41.23 26.36
CA THR A 920 68.48 40.57 26.36
C THR A 920 68.49 38.99 26.29
N PRO A 921 67.42 38.11 26.37
CA PRO A 921 65.92 38.24 26.29
C PRO A 921 65.05 37.38 27.31
N SER A 922 63.82 36.92 26.95
CA SER A 922 62.66 36.46 27.80
C SER A 922 62.03 35.08 27.36
N PRO A 923 60.85 34.57 27.82
CA PRO A 923 60.36 34.24 29.20
C PRO A 923 59.52 32.91 29.39
N VAL A 924 59.19 32.56 30.66
CA VAL A 924 57.88 32.03 31.20
C VAL A 924 57.41 30.53 31.11
N SER A 925 57.09 29.98 32.31
CA SER A 925 56.05 28.99 32.77
C SER A 925 55.97 27.47 32.45
N SER A 926 55.94 26.69 33.55
CA SER A 926 54.96 25.63 33.92
C SER A 926 54.97 24.19 33.34
N VAL A 927 54.37 23.27 34.11
CA VAL A 927 53.93 21.86 33.90
C VAL A 927 53.03 21.49 35.11
N THR A 928 52.21 20.42 35.20
CA THR A 928 51.90 19.21 34.38
C THR A 928 50.42 19.27 33.88
N ALA A 929 49.74 18.31 33.21
CA ALA A 929 49.83 16.85 32.96
C ALA A 929 49.48 15.93 34.17
N THR A 930 49.03 14.67 34.04
CA THR A 930 48.94 13.77 32.86
C THR A 930 47.53 13.30 32.40
N PRO A 931 46.91 12.15 32.80
CA PRO A 931 46.33 11.28 31.76
C PRO A 931 44.86 10.77 31.91
N SER A 932 44.18 10.68 30.75
CA SER A 932 43.32 9.59 30.17
C SER A 932 42.34 8.73 31.02
N PRO A 933 41.30 8.09 30.41
CA PRO A 933 41.10 7.83 28.97
C PRO A 933 39.68 8.05 28.35
N GLU A 934 39.62 8.11 27.00
CA GLU A 934 38.67 7.48 26.04
C GLU A 934 37.11 7.56 26.16
N PRO A 935 36.33 7.29 25.08
CA PRO A 935 36.62 7.34 23.62
C PRO A 935 35.46 8.02 22.80
N THR A 936 35.41 7.74 21.47
CA THR A 936 34.30 7.98 20.51
C THR A 936 33.88 9.45 20.26
N ALA A 937 34.08 10.08 19.10
CA ALA A 937 34.10 9.67 17.68
C ALA A 937 32.70 9.38 17.08
N THR A 938 32.32 10.18 16.07
CA THR A 938 31.03 10.15 15.36
C THR A 938 31.17 9.64 13.93
N GLU A 939 30.35 8.67 13.52
CA GLU A 939 30.14 8.33 12.10
C GLU A 939 28.76 7.63 11.87
N GLN A 940 28.30 7.65 10.60
CA GLN A 940 27.19 6.91 9.97
C GLN A 940 25.75 7.21 10.49
N ALA A 941 24.72 7.53 9.70
CA ALA A 941 24.29 7.25 8.31
C ALA A 941 23.32 6.05 8.15
N GLY A 942 22.11 6.35 7.64
CA GLY A 942 21.05 5.39 7.28
C GLY A 942 20.13 4.95 8.44
N PRO A 943 19.13 4.07 8.20
CA PRO A 943 18.76 3.45 6.91
C PRO A 943 17.23 3.39 6.61
N VAL A 944 16.86 2.76 5.46
CA VAL A 944 15.54 2.18 5.05
C VAL A 944 14.29 3.11 5.00
N ASP A 945 13.16 2.78 4.31
CA ASP A 945 12.79 1.56 3.55
C ASP A 945 11.94 1.84 2.28
N LEU A 946 11.67 0.79 1.49
CA LEU A 946 10.66 0.71 0.42
C LEU A 946 9.27 0.34 0.97
N THR A 947 8.19 0.77 0.31
CA THR A 947 7.11 -0.14 -0.17
C THR A 947 6.06 0.55 -1.08
N MET A 948 5.75 -0.09 -2.23
CA MET A 948 4.40 -0.50 -2.70
C MET A 948 3.17 0.40 -2.37
N LEU A 949 2.22 0.76 -3.26
CA LEU A 949 1.83 0.21 -4.58
C LEU A 949 0.70 1.02 -5.27
N SER A 950 0.93 1.56 -6.49
CA SER A 950 -0.09 1.83 -7.56
C SER A 950 -1.20 2.90 -7.30
N LEU A 951 -1.96 3.44 -8.28
CA LEU A 951 -1.91 3.40 -9.76
C LEU A 951 -2.56 4.67 -10.38
N LEU A 952 -2.02 5.13 -11.53
CA LEU A 952 -2.64 5.95 -12.62
C LEU A 952 -3.49 7.21 -12.32
N ILE A 953 -3.11 8.32 -13.00
CA ILE A 953 -4.01 9.22 -13.76
C ILE A 953 -3.19 10.04 -14.78
N ALA A 954 -3.87 10.62 -15.79
CA ALA A 954 -3.39 11.63 -16.78
C ALA A 954 -2.54 11.18 -18.00
N LEU A 955 -2.61 11.81 -19.19
CA LEU A 955 -3.71 12.55 -19.87
C LEU A 955 -3.34 12.86 -21.36
N ALA A 956 -4.21 12.55 -22.35
CA ALA A 956 -4.30 13.15 -23.71
C ALA A 956 -5.45 12.46 -24.51
N VAL A 957 -6.62 13.06 -24.78
CA VAL A 957 -6.96 14.17 -25.71
C VAL A 957 -7.09 13.77 -27.20
N ALA A 958 -8.27 13.25 -27.58
CA ALA A 958 -9.02 13.45 -28.84
C ALA A 958 -10.24 12.50 -28.90
N GLY A 959 -11.47 12.89 -29.24
CA GLY A 959 -12.02 14.24 -29.41
C GLY A 959 -13.54 14.24 -29.73
N LEU A 960 -14.24 15.32 -29.35
CA LEU A 960 -15.54 15.82 -29.86
C LEU A 960 -16.76 14.88 -29.94
N GLY A 961 -17.77 15.14 -29.09
CA GLY A 961 -19.15 14.67 -29.25
C GLY A 961 -20.09 15.33 -28.22
N ALA A 962 -21.02 16.19 -28.67
CA ALA A 962 -22.03 16.85 -27.82
C ALA A 962 -23.06 15.82 -27.29
N VAL A 963 -23.59 15.86 -26.06
CA VAL A 963 -24.15 16.97 -25.25
C VAL A 963 -25.54 17.42 -25.72
N TYR A 964 -26.54 17.10 -24.89
CA TYR A 964 -27.88 17.70 -24.74
C TYR A 964 -29.01 17.38 -25.76
N PHE A 965 -29.91 16.48 -25.32
CA PHE A 965 -31.26 16.79 -24.79
C PHE A 965 -32.51 16.20 -25.48
N LEU A 966 -33.45 15.82 -24.59
CA LEU A 966 -34.91 15.71 -24.74
C LEU A 966 -35.56 14.49 -25.46
N PHE A 967 -36.26 13.69 -24.64
CA PHE A 967 -37.50 12.93 -24.92
C PHE A 967 -37.75 12.36 -26.34
N MET A 968 -37.74 11.04 -26.47
CA MET A 968 -38.97 10.24 -26.24
C MET A 968 -38.67 8.72 -26.22
N ARG A 969 -39.56 7.99 -25.52
CA ARG A 969 -39.88 6.53 -25.60
C ARG A 969 -38.87 5.63 -26.35
N LYS A 970 -38.42 4.53 -25.76
CA LYS A 970 -39.22 3.58 -24.94
C LYS A 970 -38.35 2.78 -23.99
#